data_AF-A0A1C5VKU8-F1
#
_entry.id   AF-A0A1C5VKU8-F1
#
_cell.length_a   1.000
_cell.length_b   1.000
_cell.length_c   1.000
_cell.angle_alpha   90.00
_cell.angle_beta   90.00
_cell.angle_gamma   90.00
#
_symmetry.space_group_name_H-M   'P 1'
#
loop_
_entity.id
_entity.type
_entity.pdbx_description
1 polymer ?
#
loop_
_entity_poly.entity_id
_entity_poly.type
_entity_poly.pdbx_seq_one_letter_code
_entity_poly.pdbx_strand_id
1 'polypeptide(L)'
;MVSITIDGRRLEVEEGKHILTCALENGIYIPHLCHHPALPENGSCRMCVVEVKGEAQPVAACLLEAEDGMEIITRSERLTHLRTLAMELLLSGHPEDCSSCPKYGNCELQTLILYIGASNSRLQSRSRGMKINEENPLLIHDMNRCVLCGRCVRACNDLRGVGVLQYTKKELELCVDTLHGKLLKEENCRFCTACAQVCPTGTIRDKVQLMNTGLKKEDAYVPCRYTCPIHTEIPKYIRFVKEKNYDAAAAVIREKAPFPKVLGYICSHVCESECRRGEVNEPVSIRNIKRYAAEKDTGKYWKGKGKQLPDTGKSICVAGAGPAGLTAAYYLRKQGHTVKVAEALPEAGGMMRYGIPEYRLPRNIIAEEIQVILNQGVILETNRRIEQPLTLKKEYDAVLLAVGTHQGIRLPIEGSKLPGVLLNIDFLRKVSMGEKADIGEKVIVLGGGNVAFDCARTARCLGATEISLACLESLDNMPADKEEIQQAKEEGINIYPARTFEKITGTENVTGVDFMKVKTFTFDKDHKAVIEKEEHSEHHIEADTVIFAVGQRNAMEVPEDTEGVFAAGDAVYGTKSVVQAIAAGRNAAVEIDKYLGGDGDISERFAPEQSPNPWIGKIEDFPQIPRVTSKIIAPKQRADNFGQIDYGICDGDICRETQRCLQCDLRLQIEDAQLWNQFAERQGE
;
A
#
# COMPACT_ATOMS: atom_id res chain seq x y z
N MET A 1 -38.63 -24.99 4.17
CA MET A 1 -39.06 -24.26 2.98
C MET A 1 -40.55 -24.06 3.12
N VAL A 2 -41.03 -22.84 2.91
CA VAL A 2 -42.44 -22.46 2.97
C VAL A 2 -42.85 -21.82 1.65
N SER A 3 -44.12 -21.99 1.29
CA SER A 3 -44.68 -21.44 0.07
C SER A 3 -45.40 -20.13 0.37
N ILE A 4 -44.85 -19.01 -0.11
CA ILE A 4 -45.48 -17.69 -0.03
C ILE A 4 -45.92 -17.21 -1.42
N THR A 5 -46.88 -16.30 -1.49
CA THR A 5 -47.31 -15.67 -2.74
C THR A 5 -47.11 -14.16 -2.65
N ILE A 6 -46.32 -13.59 -3.56
CA ILE A 6 -46.10 -12.13 -3.65
C ILE A 6 -46.63 -11.62 -4.99
N ASP A 7 -47.63 -10.73 -4.96
CA ASP A 7 -48.30 -10.19 -6.16
C ASP A 7 -48.77 -11.29 -7.14
N GLY A 8 -49.29 -12.39 -6.60
CA GLY A 8 -49.76 -13.55 -7.37
C GLY A 8 -48.66 -14.51 -7.84
N ARG A 9 -47.38 -14.21 -7.58
CA ARG A 9 -46.26 -15.12 -7.87
C ARG A 9 -45.98 -16.00 -6.66
N ARG A 10 -46.08 -17.33 -6.84
CA ARG A 10 -45.74 -18.31 -5.81
C ARG A 10 -44.22 -18.49 -5.73
N LEU A 11 -43.67 -18.38 -4.53
CA LEU A 11 -42.25 -18.51 -4.22
C LEU A 11 -42.05 -19.57 -3.14
N GLU A 12 -41.04 -20.41 -3.31
CA GLU A 12 -40.58 -21.35 -2.28
C GLU A 12 -39.36 -20.72 -1.60
N VAL A 13 -39.47 -20.41 -0.31
CA VAL A 13 -38.46 -19.67 0.44
C VAL A 13 -38.12 -20.38 1.76
N GLU A 14 -37.01 -19.98 2.38
CA GLU A 14 -36.65 -20.48 3.70
C GLU A 14 -37.64 -19.97 4.77
N GLU A 15 -38.04 -20.86 5.68
CA GLU A 15 -38.95 -20.52 6.79
C GLU A 15 -38.27 -19.54 7.75
N GLY A 16 -39.00 -18.55 8.25
CA GLY A 16 -38.45 -17.55 9.18
C GLY A 16 -37.61 -16.45 8.50
N LYS A 17 -37.37 -16.53 7.19
CA LYS A 17 -36.64 -15.49 6.46
C LYS A 17 -37.52 -14.25 6.23
N HIS A 18 -36.95 -13.05 6.31
CA HIS A 18 -37.74 -11.83 6.13
C HIS A 18 -38.31 -11.69 4.71
N ILE A 19 -39.56 -11.24 4.59
CA ILE A 19 -40.29 -11.09 3.32
C ILE A 19 -39.56 -10.16 2.35
N LEU A 20 -38.94 -9.08 2.84
CA LEU A 20 -38.14 -8.19 1.98
C LEU A 20 -37.00 -8.94 1.29
N THR A 21 -36.23 -9.72 2.05
CA THR A 21 -35.10 -10.50 1.50
C THR A 21 -35.61 -11.55 0.52
N CYS A 22 -36.69 -12.25 0.87
CA CYS A 22 -37.34 -13.22 -0.02
C CYS A 22 -37.75 -12.60 -1.36
N ALA A 23 -38.34 -11.40 -1.33
CA ALA A 23 -38.75 -10.68 -2.53
C ALA A 23 -37.54 -10.30 -3.40
N LEU A 24 -36.50 -9.71 -2.80
CA LEU A 24 -35.32 -9.23 -3.52
C LEU A 24 -34.54 -10.38 -4.19
N GLU A 25 -34.37 -11.52 -3.50
CA GLU A 25 -33.70 -12.71 -4.06
C GLU A 25 -34.46 -13.31 -5.25
N ASN A 26 -35.79 -13.15 -5.28
CA ASN A 26 -36.65 -13.61 -6.37
C ASN A 26 -36.96 -12.51 -7.41
N GLY A 27 -36.17 -11.44 -7.43
CA GLY A 27 -36.29 -10.38 -8.44
C GLY A 27 -37.52 -9.48 -8.28
N ILE A 28 -38.18 -9.50 -7.12
CA ILE A 28 -39.32 -8.63 -6.79
C ILE A 28 -38.81 -7.45 -5.96
N TYR A 29 -38.80 -6.27 -6.58
CA TYR A 29 -38.39 -5.05 -5.89
C TYR A 29 -39.51 -4.51 -4.98
N ILE A 30 -39.21 -4.41 -3.69
CA ILE A 30 -40.02 -3.67 -2.72
C ILE A 30 -39.22 -2.43 -2.29
N PRO A 31 -39.79 -1.21 -2.33
CA PRO A 31 -39.06 0.00 -1.94
C PRO A 31 -38.48 -0.08 -0.53
N HIS A 32 -37.21 0.29 -0.35
CA HIS A 32 -36.54 0.25 0.94
C HIS A 32 -35.38 1.23 1.00
N LEU A 33 -35.13 1.82 2.18
CA LEU A 33 -34.01 2.76 2.39
C LEU A 33 -33.19 2.45 3.64
N CYS A 34 -33.79 2.05 4.76
CA CYS A 34 -33.02 1.70 5.95
C CYS A 34 -32.47 0.27 5.90
N HIS A 35 -33.08 -0.64 5.13
CA HIS A 35 -32.57 -1.99 4.90
C HIS A 35 -31.20 -1.96 4.21
N HIS A 36 -30.31 -2.88 4.56
CA HIS A 36 -29.03 -3.08 3.90
C HIS A 36 -28.59 -4.54 4.14
N PRO A 37 -28.12 -5.29 3.12
CA PRO A 37 -27.83 -6.73 3.25
C PRO A 37 -26.85 -7.05 4.39
N ALA A 38 -25.81 -6.23 4.57
CA ALA A 38 -24.81 -6.41 5.61
C ALA A 38 -25.22 -5.94 7.03
N LEU A 39 -26.47 -5.51 7.27
CA LEU A 39 -26.90 -4.93 8.55
C LEU A 39 -28.19 -5.58 9.09
N PRO A 40 -28.35 -5.71 10.42
CA PRO A 40 -29.59 -6.19 11.01
C PRO A 40 -30.76 -5.25 10.72
N GLU A 41 -31.99 -5.76 10.70
CA GLU A 41 -33.17 -4.99 10.30
C GLU A 41 -33.60 -3.93 11.33
N ASN A 42 -34.35 -2.92 10.87
CA ASN A 42 -34.82 -1.81 11.72
C ASN A 42 -36.25 -1.35 11.36
N GLY A 43 -36.64 -1.37 10.08
CA GLY A 43 -37.98 -0.95 9.66
C GLY A 43 -38.30 0.54 9.82
N SER A 44 -37.33 1.37 10.23
CA SER A 44 -37.54 2.80 10.54
C SER A 44 -37.97 3.65 9.35
N CYS A 45 -37.56 3.34 8.12
CA CYS A 45 -37.91 4.15 6.95
C CYS A 45 -39.33 3.95 6.44
N ARG A 46 -40.01 2.86 6.83
CA ARG A 46 -41.37 2.48 6.39
C ARG A 46 -41.60 2.40 4.87
N MET A 47 -40.55 2.39 4.05
CA MET A 47 -40.65 2.21 2.60
C MET A 47 -41.13 0.81 2.21
N CYS A 48 -40.69 -0.21 2.97
CA CYS A 48 -40.96 -1.62 2.67
C CYS A 48 -42.31 -2.11 3.19
N VAL A 49 -43.27 -1.21 3.46
CA VAL A 49 -44.61 -1.62 3.88
C VAL A 49 -45.29 -2.45 2.79
N VAL A 50 -45.95 -3.53 3.19
CA VAL A 50 -46.72 -4.45 2.34
C VAL A 50 -48.03 -4.78 3.01
N GLU A 51 -49.02 -5.20 2.22
CA GLU A 51 -50.29 -5.72 2.72
C GLU A 51 -50.20 -7.25 2.79
N VAL A 52 -50.62 -7.83 3.90
CA VAL A 52 -50.72 -9.29 4.07
C VAL A 52 -52.19 -9.65 4.14
N LYS A 53 -52.62 -10.62 3.35
CA LYS A 53 -54.03 -11.04 3.34
C LYS A 53 -54.43 -11.59 4.71
N GLY A 54 -55.49 -11.03 5.28
CA GLY A 54 -55.95 -11.34 6.64
C GLY A 54 -55.49 -10.34 7.70
N GLU A 55 -54.48 -9.52 7.41
CA GLU A 55 -54.02 -8.44 8.29
C GLU A 55 -54.77 -7.13 8.03
N ALA A 56 -55.14 -6.43 9.10
CA ALA A 56 -55.90 -5.17 8.99
C ALA A 56 -55.02 -3.97 8.59
N GLN A 57 -53.73 -4.01 8.93
CA GLN A 57 -52.78 -2.92 8.73
C GLN A 57 -51.57 -3.38 7.92
N PRO A 58 -51.03 -2.52 7.03
CA PRO A 58 -49.77 -2.79 6.36
C PRO A 58 -48.63 -2.96 7.36
N VAL A 59 -47.77 -3.93 7.07
CA VAL A 59 -46.63 -4.32 7.91
C VAL A 59 -45.33 -4.11 7.15
N ALA A 60 -44.21 -3.93 7.86
CA ALA A 60 -42.91 -3.74 7.22
C ALA A 60 -42.34 -5.09 6.79
N ALA A 61 -42.15 -5.30 5.48
CA ALA A 61 -41.64 -6.55 4.92
C ALA A 61 -40.25 -6.94 5.46
N CYS A 62 -39.43 -5.97 5.88
CA CYS A 62 -38.11 -6.23 6.48
C CYS A 62 -38.15 -6.79 7.90
N LEU A 63 -39.29 -6.75 8.59
CA LEU A 63 -39.46 -7.32 9.93
C LEU A 63 -40.46 -8.48 9.95
N LEU A 64 -41.12 -8.74 8.83
CA LEU A 64 -42.09 -9.82 8.67
C LEU A 64 -41.35 -11.07 8.22
N GLU A 65 -41.49 -12.16 8.97
CA GLU A 65 -40.93 -13.47 8.64
C GLU A 65 -41.86 -14.26 7.72
N ALA A 66 -41.30 -15.10 6.85
CA ALA A 66 -42.05 -15.93 5.94
C ALA A 66 -42.67 -17.14 6.66
N GLU A 67 -44.00 -17.26 6.55
CA GLU A 67 -44.78 -18.42 6.99
C GLU A 67 -45.55 -19.03 5.82
N ASP A 68 -45.82 -20.33 5.90
CA ASP A 68 -46.50 -21.06 4.83
C ASP A 68 -47.90 -20.52 4.54
N GLY A 69 -48.21 -20.34 3.26
CA GLY A 69 -49.50 -19.84 2.80
C GLY A 69 -49.69 -18.33 2.88
N MET A 70 -48.68 -17.55 3.27
CA MET A 70 -48.78 -16.08 3.27
C MET A 70 -49.02 -15.53 1.85
N GLU A 71 -50.02 -14.65 1.72
CA GLU A 71 -50.30 -13.87 0.50
C GLU A 71 -49.97 -12.40 0.75
N ILE A 72 -48.98 -11.88 0.03
CA ILE A 72 -48.42 -10.54 0.17
C ILE A 72 -48.72 -9.71 -1.09
N ILE A 73 -49.24 -8.51 -0.88
CA ILE A 73 -49.48 -7.50 -1.91
C ILE A 73 -48.46 -6.37 -1.70
N THR A 74 -47.67 -6.08 -2.73
CA THR A 74 -46.65 -5.03 -2.68
C THR A 74 -47.08 -3.73 -3.35
N ARG A 75 -48.19 -3.75 -4.11
CA ARG A 75 -48.74 -2.61 -4.86
C ARG A 75 -50.25 -2.44 -4.61
N SER A 76 -50.62 -1.32 -4.00
CA SER A 76 -52.01 -0.86 -3.86
C SER A 76 -52.03 0.65 -3.66
N GLU A 77 -53.17 1.29 -3.87
CA GLU A 77 -53.32 2.74 -3.66
C GLU A 77 -52.97 3.15 -2.21
N ARG A 78 -53.38 2.32 -1.24
CA ARG A 78 -53.06 2.51 0.18
C ARG A 78 -51.54 2.45 0.43
N LEU A 79 -50.85 1.45 -0.12
CA LEU A 79 -49.40 1.33 0.01
C LEU A 79 -48.66 2.49 -0.66
N THR A 80 -49.10 2.94 -1.84
CA THR A 80 -48.55 4.12 -2.51
C THR A 80 -48.69 5.36 -1.64
N HIS A 81 -49.88 5.61 -1.08
CA HIS A 81 -50.10 6.75 -0.19
C HIS A 81 -49.18 6.73 1.05
N LEU A 82 -49.05 5.58 1.71
CA LEU A 82 -48.20 5.42 2.89
C LEU A 82 -46.71 5.64 2.58
N ARG A 83 -46.22 5.09 1.46
CA ARG A 83 -44.84 5.26 1.01
C ARG A 83 -44.54 6.71 0.64
N THR A 84 -45.46 7.40 -0.04
CA THR A 84 -45.32 8.82 -0.37
C THR A 84 -45.27 9.68 0.90
N LEU A 85 -46.16 9.44 1.87
CA LEU A 85 -46.14 10.16 3.15
C LEU A 85 -44.83 9.91 3.92
N ALA A 86 -44.38 8.64 4.00
CA ALA A 86 -43.11 8.31 4.63
C ALA A 86 -41.94 9.01 3.93
N MET A 87 -41.97 9.13 2.60
CA MET A 87 -40.90 9.78 1.82
C MET A 87 -40.87 11.27 2.09
N GLU A 88 -42.02 11.94 2.05
CA GLU A 88 -42.13 13.36 2.37
C GLU A 88 -41.63 13.66 3.79
N LEU A 89 -41.94 12.80 4.77
CA LEU A 89 -41.42 12.96 6.14
C LEU A 89 -39.90 12.86 6.19
N LEU A 90 -39.29 11.93 5.46
CA LEU A 90 -37.82 11.82 5.37
C LEU A 90 -37.20 13.06 4.71
N LEU A 91 -37.85 13.60 3.68
CA LEU A 91 -37.36 14.74 2.92
C LEU A 91 -37.60 16.08 3.61
N SER A 92 -38.56 16.17 4.54
CA SER A 92 -38.90 17.42 5.24
C SER A 92 -37.70 18.10 5.91
N GLY A 93 -36.67 17.33 6.30
CA GLY A 93 -35.43 17.84 6.88
C GLY A 93 -34.18 17.52 6.06
N HIS A 94 -34.31 17.28 4.75
CA HIS A 94 -33.21 17.03 3.81
C HIS A 94 -33.13 18.17 2.77
N PRO A 95 -31.93 18.67 2.42
CA PRO A 95 -31.79 19.75 1.44
C PRO A 95 -32.22 19.34 0.02
N GLU A 96 -32.73 20.31 -0.73
CA GLU A 96 -33.21 20.16 -2.12
C GLU A 96 -32.12 20.55 -3.14
N ASP A 97 -30.91 20.04 -2.95
CA ASP A 97 -29.73 20.44 -3.72
C ASP A 97 -29.11 19.26 -4.49
N CYS A 98 -29.95 18.37 -5.03
CA CYS A 98 -29.50 17.14 -5.68
C CYS A 98 -28.50 17.41 -6.81
N SER A 99 -28.68 18.49 -7.59
CA SER A 99 -27.80 18.86 -8.72
C SER A 99 -26.37 19.23 -8.30
N SER A 100 -26.18 19.73 -7.07
CA SER A 100 -24.87 20.05 -6.49
C SER A 100 -24.44 19.05 -5.42
N CYS A 101 -25.16 17.93 -5.28
CA CYS A 101 -24.90 16.94 -4.24
C CYS A 101 -23.66 16.08 -4.56
N PRO A 102 -22.75 15.85 -3.60
CA PRO A 102 -21.61 14.95 -3.79
C PRO A 102 -21.97 13.49 -4.12
N LYS A 103 -23.23 13.08 -3.90
CA LYS A 103 -23.76 11.75 -4.22
C LYS A 103 -24.62 11.75 -5.49
N TYR A 104 -24.66 12.83 -6.26
CA TYR A 104 -25.48 12.90 -7.47
C TYR A 104 -25.24 11.70 -8.40
N GLY A 105 -26.33 11.09 -8.87
CA GLY A 105 -26.31 9.89 -9.72
C GLY A 105 -25.99 8.58 -8.99
N ASN A 106 -25.56 8.62 -7.72
CA ASN A 106 -25.22 7.45 -6.90
C ASN A 106 -25.94 7.46 -5.54
N CYS A 107 -26.99 8.27 -5.40
CA CYS A 107 -27.75 8.44 -4.16
C CYS A 107 -28.96 7.49 -4.14
N GLU A 108 -29.03 6.62 -3.13
CA GLU A 108 -30.15 5.67 -3.00
C GLU A 108 -31.47 6.40 -2.73
N LEU A 109 -31.42 7.48 -1.94
CA LEU A 109 -32.59 8.32 -1.67
C LEU A 109 -33.12 8.97 -2.96
N GLN A 110 -32.23 9.50 -3.80
CA GLN A 110 -32.62 10.07 -5.10
C GLN A 110 -33.31 9.04 -5.99
N THR A 111 -32.78 7.81 -6.02
CA THR A 111 -33.37 6.70 -6.78
C THR A 111 -34.78 6.38 -6.30
N LEU A 112 -35.02 6.37 -4.99
CA LEU A 112 -36.36 6.14 -4.43
C LEU A 112 -37.32 7.30 -4.68
N ILE A 113 -36.85 8.55 -4.65
CA ILE A 113 -37.69 9.72 -5.00
C ILE A 113 -38.22 9.55 -6.43
N LEU A 114 -37.35 9.19 -7.37
CA LEU A 114 -37.73 8.93 -8.75
C LEU A 114 -38.69 7.76 -8.90
N TYR A 115 -38.49 6.69 -8.12
CA TYR A 115 -39.36 5.51 -8.15
C TYR A 115 -40.77 5.81 -7.62
N ILE A 116 -40.87 6.49 -6.48
CA ILE A 116 -42.16 6.78 -5.82
C ILE A 116 -42.88 7.95 -6.51
N GLY A 117 -42.15 8.86 -7.14
CA GLY A 117 -42.70 10.12 -7.68
C GLY A 117 -43.09 11.11 -6.58
N ALA A 118 -42.47 11.01 -5.40
CA ALA A 118 -42.74 11.91 -4.28
C ALA A 118 -42.11 13.30 -4.51
N SER A 119 -42.75 14.35 -3.97
CA SER A 119 -42.22 15.72 -3.98
C SER A 119 -42.39 16.36 -2.61
N ASN A 120 -41.54 17.33 -2.26
CA ASN A 120 -41.61 18.04 -0.97
C ASN A 120 -42.77 19.05 -0.87
N SER A 121 -43.59 19.18 -1.91
CA SER A 121 -44.59 20.26 -2.04
C SER A 121 -45.65 20.30 -0.92
N ARG A 122 -45.90 19.18 -0.23
CA ARG A 122 -46.96 19.08 0.79
C ARG A 122 -46.51 19.36 2.22
N LEU A 123 -45.21 19.29 2.53
CA LEU A 123 -44.68 19.49 3.87
C LEU A 123 -43.73 20.68 3.90
N GLN A 124 -43.80 21.47 4.97
CA GLN A 124 -42.87 22.59 5.15
C GLN A 124 -41.45 22.05 5.34
N SER A 125 -40.56 22.39 4.41
CA SER A 125 -39.14 22.08 4.53
C SER A 125 -38.52 22.84 5.69
N ARG A 126 -37.72 22.15 6.51
CA ARG A 126 -36.96 22.73 7.62
C ARG A 126 -35.47 22.53 7.39
N SER A 127 -34.70 23.60 7.49
CA SER A 127 -33.24 23.51 7.57
C SER A 127 -32.84 23.18 9.00
N ARG A 128 -31.95 22.20 9.18
CA ARG A 128 -31.42 21.83 10.50
C ARG A 128 -30.34 22.78 11.01
N GLY A 129 -29.77 23.62 10.13
CA GLY A 129 -28.76 24.62 10.50
C GLY A 129 -27.48 24.05 11.11
N MET A 130 -27.19 22.76 10.91
CA MET A 130 -26.05 22.10 11.56
C MET A 130 -24.74 22.45 10.83
N LYS A 131 -23.69 22.77 11.59
CA LYS A 131 -22.35 22.96 11.03
C LYS A 131 -21.83 21.63 10.45
N ILE A 132 -21.30 21.69 9.22
CA ILE A 132 -20.62 20.54 8.60
C ILE A 132 -19.31 20.29 9.35
N ASN A 133 -19.06 19.04 9.73
CA ASN A 133 -17.82 18.64 10.38
C ASN A 133 -16.86 18.03 9.36
N GLU A 134 -15.80 18.77 9.07
CA GLU A 134 -14.68 18.38 8.20
C GLU A 134 -13.38 18.17 8.98
N GLU A 135 -13.43 18.21 10.31
CA GLU A 135 -12.26 18.15 11.19
C GLU A 135 -11.79 16.70 11.47
N ASN A 136 -12.63 15.71 11.14
CA ASN A 136 -12.28 14.29 11.27
C ASN A 136 -11.29 13.83 10.17
N PRO A 137 -10.33 12.94 10.49
CA PRO A 137 -9.18 12.66 9.61
C PRO A 137 -9.48 11.90 8.31
N LEU A 138 -10.66 11.26 8.14
CA LEU A 138 -11.00 10.53 6.91
C LEU A 138 -12.41 10.77 6.40
N LEU A 139 -13.25 11.42 7.19
CA LEU A 139 -14.69 11.50 6.98
C LEU A 139 -15.18 12.94 7.08
N ILE A 140 -16.18 13.26 6.26
CA ILE A 140 -16.99 14.47 6.38
C ILE A 140 -18.35 14.05 6.91
N HIS A 141 -18.83 14.75 7.95
CA HIS A 141 -20.17 14.59 8.49
C HIS A 141 -20.99 15.84 8.17
N ASP A 142 -21.95 15.71 7.24
CA ASP A 142 -22.93 16.72 6.89
C ASP A 142 -24.33 16.27 7.34
N MET A 143 -24.63 16.55 8.61
CA MET A 143 -25.85 16.09 9.26
C MET A 143 -27.13 16.76 8.75
N ASN A 144 -27.01 17.84 7.95
CA ASN A 144 -28.16 18.43 7.26
C ASN A 144 -28.77 17.45 6.25
N ARG A 145 -27.99 16.49 5.72
CA ARG A 145 -28.46 15.47 4.76
C ARG A 145 -28.98 14.19 5.41
N CYS A 146 -28.99 14.12 6.74
CA CYS A 146 -29.24 12.85 7.43
C CYS A 146 -30.72 12.51 7.51
N VAL A 147 -31.17 11.45 6.84
CA VAL A 147 -32.56 10.95 6.96
C VAL A 147 -32.79 10.01 8.16
N LEU A 148 -31.85 9.96 9.11
CA LEU A 148 -31.96 9.18 10.36
C LEU A 148 -32.24 7.67 10.21
N CYS A 149 -31.89 7.09 9.04
CA CYS A 149 -32.10 5.67 8.75
C CYS A 149 -31.32 4.69 9.64
N GLY A 150 -30.31 5.18 10.38
CA GLY A 150 -29.55 4.38 11.34
C GLY A 150 -28.61 3.33 10.75
N ARG A 151 -28.39 3.31 9.43
CA ARG A 151 -27.43 2.37 8.81
C ARG A 151 -26.02 2.57 9.37
N CYS A 152 -25.56 3.81 9.52
CA CYS A 152 -24.24 4.12 10.08
C CYS A 152 -24.09 3.68 11.55
N VAL A 153 -25.15 3.80 12.35
CA VAL A 153 -25.19 3.34 13.75
C VAL A 153 -25.07 1.82 13.80
N ARG A 154 -25.90 1.08 13.05
CA ARG A 154 -25.84 -0.39 12.99
C ARG A 154 -24.53 -0.90 12.41
N ALA A 155 -23.97 -0.22 11.40
CA ALA A 155 -22.65 -0.56 10.88
C ALA A 155 -21.54 -0.36 11.92
N CYS A 156 -21.65 0.67 12.77
CA CYS A 156 -20.69 0.92 13.82
C CYS A 156 -20.81 -0.07 14.98
N ASN A 157 -22.05 -0.38 15.38
CA ASN A 157 -22.36 -1.13 16.59
C ASN A 157 -22.41 -2.64 16.32
N ASP A 158 -23.21 -3.06 15.35
CA ASP A 158 -23.53 -4.47 15.11
C ASP A 158 -22.56 -5.13 14.12
N LEU A 159 -22.19 -4.43 13.04
CA LEU A 159 -21.26 -5.00 12.04
C LEU A 159 -19.80 -4.94 12.50
N ARG A 160 -19.39 -3.81 13.08
CA ARG A 160 -17.97 -3.57 13.44
C ARG A 160 -17.66 -3.72 14.92
N GLY A 161 -18.66 -3.66 15.81
CA GLY A 161 -18.44 -3.74 17.25
C GLY A 161 -17.69 -2.55 17.85
N VAL A 162 -17.65 -1.41 17.16
CA VAL A 162 -16.88 -0.23 17.57
C VAL A 162 -17.66 0.65 18.53
N GLY A 163 -18.97 0.83 18.29
CA GLY A 163 -19.86 1.46 19.27
C GLY A 163 -19.74 2.97 19.45
N VAL A 164 -19.16 3.71 18.48
CA VAL A 164 -18.93 5.16 18.63
C VAL A 164 -20.04 6.05 18.07
N LEU A 165 -20.90 5.54 17.17
CA LEU A 165 -21.99 6.31 16.59
C LEU A 165 -23.31 5.91 17.21
N GLN A 166 -24.12 6.90 17.60
CA GLN A 166 -25.45 6.69 18.15
C GLN A 166 -26.37 7.87 17.83
N TYR A 167 -27.67 7.68 18.08
CA TYR A 167 -28.62 8.79 18.04
C TYR A 167 -28.42 9.72 19.24
N THR A 168 -28.33 11.02 18.99
CA THR A 168 -28.21 12.06 20.01
C THR A 168 -29.07 13.26 19.66
N LYS A 169 -29.37 14.09 20.65
CA LYS A 169 -30.15 15.32 20.48
C LYS A 169 -29.22 16.53 20.65
N LYS A 170 -29.10 17.35 19.60
CA LYS A 170 -28.37 18.62 19.62
C LYS A 170 -29.31 19.75 19.27
N GLU A 171 -29.36 20.80 20.10
CA GLU A 171 -30.14 22.02 19.83
C GLU A 171 -31.58 21.72 19.38
N LEU A 172 -32.22 20.75 20.07
CA LEU A 172 -33.58 20.25 19.80
C LEU A 172 -33.75 19.34 18.57
N GLU A 173 -32.73 19.15 17.74
CA GLU A 173 -32.74 18.23 16.60
C GLU A 173 -32.14 16.85 16.95
N LEU A 174 -32.76 15.79 16.41
CA LEU A 174 -32.24 14.43 16.49
C LEU A 174 -31.19 14.23 15.38
N CYS A 175 -30.00 13.76 15.74
CA CYS A 175 -28.92 13.48 14.79
C CYS A 175 -28.16 12.21 15.19
N VAL A 176 -27.30 11.73 14.30
CA VAL A 176 -26.32 10.69 14.61
C VAL A 176 -24.98 11.35 14.91
N ASP A 177 -24.40 11.06 16.08
CA ASP A 177 -23.08 11.55 16.47
C ASP A 177 -22.43 10.65 17.52
N THR A 178 -21.26 11.05 18.02
CA THR A 178 -20.58 10.43 19.17
C THR A 178 -21.29 10.73 20.48
N LEU A 179 -21.05 9.87 21.50
CA LEU A 179 -21.68 10.00 22.83
C LEU A 179 -21.45 11.36 23.49
N HIS A 180 -20.22 11.88 23.41
CA HIS A 180 -19.85 13.15 24.02
C HIS A 180 -19.89 14.34 23.03
N GLY A 181 -20.37 14.13 21.80
CA GLY A 181 -20.36 15.16 20.75
C GLY A 181 -18.95 15.60 20.32
N LYS A 182 -17.93 14.83 20.67
CA LYS A 182 -16.52 15.03 20.32
C LYS A 182 -16.20 14.48 18.93
N LEU A 183 -15.03 14.85 18.40
CA LEU A 183 -14.55 14.31 17.12
C LEU A 183 -14.31 12.80 17.23
N LEU A 184 -14.41 12.09 16.10
CA LEU A 184 -14.13 10.66 16.04
C LEU A 184 -12.70 10.33 16.47
N LYS A 185 -11.76 11.25 16.24
CA LYS A 185 -10.36 11.10 16.67
C LYS A 185 -10.17 11.28 18.18
N GLU A 186 -11.12 11.89 18.87
CA GLU A 186 -11.13 12.11 20.32
C GLU A 186 -11.94 11.02 21.06
N GLU A 187 -12.48 10.07 20.28
CA GLU A 187 -13.28 8.94 20.73
C GLU A 187 -12.63 7.65 20.23
N ASN A 188 -13.14 6.49 20.64
CA ASN A 188 -12.55 5.18 20.31
C ASN A 188 -12.83 4.70 18.87
N CYS A 189 -12.96 5.63 17.91
CA CYS A 189 -13.30 5.30 16.53
C CYS A 189 -12.16 4.51 15.87
N ARG A 190 -12.49 3.37 15.27
CA ARG A 190 -11.53 2.54 14.53
C ARG A 190 -11.24 3.02 13.10
N PHE A 191 -11.93 4.06 12.64
CA PHE A 191 -11.77 4.62 11.29
C PHE A 191 -11.86 3.59 10.15
N CYS A 192 -12.66 2.52 10.34
CA CYS A 192 -12.90 1.49 9.31
C CYS A 192 -13.76 1.99 8.14
N THR A 193 -14.36 3.17 8.27
CA THR A 193 -15.19 3.85 7.25
C THR A 193 -16.44 3.06 6.78
N ALA A 194 -16.86 2.05 7.53
CA ALA A 194 -18.08 1.29 7.27
C ALA A 194 -19.33 2.18 7.27
N CYS A 195 -19.38 3.19 8.16
CA CYS A 195 -20.47 4.16 8.23
C CYS A 195 -20.65 4.97 6.94
N ALA A 196 -19.56 5.29 6.23
CA ALA A 196 -19.60 5.97 4.94
C ALA A 196 -20.06 5.03 3.82
N GLN A 197 -19.62 3.76 3.86
CA GLN A 197 -20.00 2.75 2.88
C GLN A 197 -21.51 2.51 2.84
N VAL A 198 -22.16 2.44 4.00
CA VAL A 198 -23.60 2.13 4.11
C VAL A 198 -24.50 3.38 4.05
N CYS A 199 -23.94 4.59 3.93
CA CYS A 199 -24.72 5.83 4.02
C CYS A 199 -25.47 6.12 2.70
N PRO A 200 -26.81 6.07 2.68
CA PRO A 200 -27.57 6.18 1.44
C PRO A 200 -27.63 7.61 0.88
N THR A 201 -27.37 8.62 1.72
CA THR A 201 -27.50 10.05 1.39
C THR A 201 -26.16 10.79 1.28
N GLY A 202 -25.04 10.15 1.63
CA GLY A 202 -23.73 10.81 1.70
C GLY A 202 -23.57 11.81 2.85
N THR A 203 -24.44 11.73 3.87
CA THR A 203 -24.29 12.43 5.15
C THR A 203 -22.92 12.18 5.77
N ILE A 204 -22.54 10.90 5.86
CA ILE A 204 -21.18 10.49 6.22
C ILE A 204 -20.53 10.01 4.92
N ARG A 205 -19.41 10.62 4.55
CA ARG A 205 -18.69 10.30 3.32
C ARG A 205 -17.19 10.45 3.51
N ASP A 206 -16.40 9.79 2.67
CA ASP A 206 -14.96 9.97 2.66
C ASP A 206 -14.57 11.40 2.25
N LYS A 207 -13.48 11.90 2.83
CA LYS A 207 -12.80 13.10 2.33
C LYS A 207 -12.19 12.88 0.95
N VAL A 208 -11.63 11.69 0.73
CA VAL A 208 -11.12 11.27 -0.58
C VAL A 208 -12.31 11.00 -1.50
N GLN A 209 -12.51 11.87 -2.48
CA GLN A 209 -13.52 11.68 -3.51
C GLN A 209 -12.97 10.75 -4.59
N LEU A 210 -13.46 9.51 -4.64
CA LEU A 210 -13.05 8.48 -5.61
C LEU A 210 -13.00 9.02 -7.05
N MET A 211 -14.01 9.80 -7.46
CA MET A 211 -14.11 10.38 -8.80
C MET A 211 -12.88 11.24 -9.18
N ASN A 212 -12.23 11.86 -8.21
CA ASN A 212 -11.09 12.75 -8.45
C ASN A 212 -9.75 12.00 -8.49
N THR A 213 -9.75 10.70 -8.15
CA THR A 213 -8.52 9.90 -8.07
C THR A 213 -8.18 9.16 -9.36
N GLY A 214 -9.17 8.88 -10.22
CA GLY A 214 -9.00 8.00 -11.38
C GLY A 214 -8.72 6.53 -11.03
N LEU A 215 -8.74 6.16 -9.75
CA LEU A 215 -8.45 4.82 -9.26
C LEU A 215 -9.72 3.97 -9.14
N LYS A 216 -9.54 2.64 -9.18
CA LYS A 216 -10.60 1.70 -8.81
C LYS A 216 -10.90 1.82 -7.31
N LYS A 217 -12.15 1.52 -6.93
CA LYS A 217 -12.65 1.55 -5.53
C LYS A 217 -11.70 0.81 -4.57
N GLU A 218 -11.22 -0.36 -4.96
CA GLU A 218 -10.32 -1.19 -4.13
C GLU A 218 -8.97 -0.54 -3.88
N ASP A 219 -8.36 0.03 -4.93
CA ASP A 219 -7.03 0.63 -4.89
C ASP A 219 -7.03 1.90 -4.05
N ALA A 220 -8.08 2.72 -4.17
CA ALA A 220 -8.24 3.93 -3.38
C ALA A 220 -8.51 3.64 -1.89
N TYR A 221 -9.22 2.55 -1.57
CA TYR A 221 -9.54 2.21 -0.18
C TYR A 221 -8.44 1.41 0.53
N VAL A 222 -7.64 0.63 -0.19
CA VAL A 222 -6.51 -0.14 0.35
C VAL A 222 -5.19 0.35 -0.29
N PRO A 223 -4.80 1.62 -0.03
CA PRO A 223 -3.67 2.23 -0.71
C PRO A 223 -2.35 1.50 -0.46
N CYS A 224 -2.14 0.92 0.73
CA CYS A 224 -0.93 0.17 1.02
C CYS A 224 -0.71 -1.01 0.05
N ARG A 225 -1.78 -1.69 -0.39
CA ARG A 225 -1.71 -2.75 -1.40
C ARG A 225 -1.42 -2.15 -2.79
N TYR A 226 -2.11 -1.07 -3.13
CA TYR A 226 -1.97 -0.43 -4.43
C TYR A 226 -0.57 0.16 -4.65
N THR A 227 -0.02 0.89 -3.67
CA THR A 227 1.30 1.53 -3.81
C THR A 227 2.47 0.56 -3.66
N CYS A 228 2.23 -0.65 -3.14
CA CYS A 228 3.24 -1.69 -3.14
C CYS A 228 3.51 -2.16 -4.57
N PRO A 229 4.74 -2.08 -5.11
CA PRO A 229 5.04 -2.44 -6.50
C PRO A 229 4.72 -3.89 -6.89
N ILE A 230 4.61 -4.78 -5.90
CA ILE A 230 4.27 -6.20 -6.10
C ILE A 230 2.83 -6.54 -5.67
N HIS A 231 2.03 -5.53 -5.29
CA HIS A 231 0.65 -5.65 -4.83
C HIS A 231 0.43 -6.75 -3.78
N THR A 232 1.28 -6.78 -2.75
CA THR A 232 1.18 -7.76 -1.66
C THR A 232 -0.03 -7.46 -0.77
N GLU A 233 -0.69 -8.51 -0.26
CA GLU A 233 -1.88 -8.41 0.59
C GLU A 233 -1.52 -7.99 2.03
N ILE A 234 -1.21 -6.70 2.21
CA ILE A 234 -0.69 -6.15 3.47
C ILE A 234 -1.64 -6.33 4.66
N PRO A 235 -2.94 -5.97 4.57
CA PRO A 235 -3.84 -6.18 5.68
C PRO A 235 -3.93 -7.66 6.09
N LYS A 236 -3.78 -8.58 5.13
CA LYS A 236 -3.82 -10.03 5.36
C LYS A 236 -2.66 -10.51 6.23
N TYR A 237 -1.42 -10.20 5.87
CA TYR A 237 -0.31 -10.63 6.72
C TYR A 237 -0.27 -9.89 8.06
N ILE A 238 -0.72 -8.63 8.14
CA ILE A 238 -0.82 -7.92 9.43
C ILE A 238 -1.79 -8.64 10.37
N ARG A 239 -2.94 -9.11 9.86
CA ARG A 239 -3.89 -9.93 10.64
C ARG A 239 -3.25 -11.22 11.14
N PHE A 240 -2.54 -11.95 10.29
CA PHE A 240 -1.83 -13.16 10.73
C PHE A 240 -0.75 -12.89 11.78
N VAL A 241 -0.01 -11.78 11.69
CA VAL A 241 0.94 -11.40 12.76
C VAL A 241 0.21 -11.09 14.06
N LYS A 242 -0.92 -10.37 14.00
CA LYS A 242 -1.77 -10.11 15.18
C LYS A 242 -2.28 -11.41 15.82
N GLU A 243 -2.59 -12.40 15.01
CA GLU A 243 -3.01 -13.76 15.43
C GLU A 243 -1.84 -14.67 15.85
N LYS A 244 -0.61 -14.16 15.84
CA LYS A 244 0.64 -14.90 16.12
C LYS A 244 0.92 -16.07 15.16
N ASN A 245 0.31 -16.05 13.97
CA ASN A 245 0.55 -17.04 12.92
C ASN A 245 1.57 -16.49 11.91
N TYR A 246 2.84 -16.42 12.34
CA TYR A 246 3.91 -15.79 11.57
C TYR A 246 4.25 -16.53 10.26
N ASP A 247 4.15 -17.86 10.26
CA ASP A 247 4.33 -18.65 9.03
C ASP A 247 3.29 -18.29 7.96
N ALA A 248 2.03 -18.07 8.34
CA ALA A 248 0.99 -17.67 7.40
C ALA A 248 1.21 -16.25 6.89
N ALA A 249 1.65 -15.33 7.77
CA ALA A 249 2.03 -13.98 7.37
C ALA A 249 3.20 -13.99 6.36
N ALA A 250 4.25 -14.76 6.64
CA ALA A 250 5.39 -14.92 5.74
C ALA A 250 4.97 -15.56 4.41
N ALA A 251 4.06 -16.54 4.44
CA ALA A 251 3.50 -17.16 3.25
C ALA A 251 2.80 -16.13 2.34
N VAL A 252 1.94 -15.25 2.89
CA VAL A 252 1.30 -14.16 2.12
C VAL A 252 2.34 -13.27 1.44
N ILE A 253 3.44 -12.94 2.12
CA ILE A 253 4.51 -12.12 1.52
C ILE A 253 5.21 -12.89 0.39
N ARG A 254 5.45 -14.19 0.60
CA ARG A 254 6.13 -15.09 -0.36
C ARG A 254 5.31 -15.41 -1.61
N GLU A 255 3.99 -15.26 -1.56
CA GLU A 255 3.13 -15.33 -2.76
C GLU A 255 3.53 -14.29 -3.81
N LYS A 256 4.15 -13.17 -3.38
CA LYS A 256 4.58 -12.09 -4.27
C LYS A 256 6.10 -11.89 -4.33
N ALA A 257 6.86 -12.15 -3.25
CA ALA A 257 8.30 -11.88 -3.20
C ALA A 257 9.12 -13.07 -2.69
N PRO A 258 10.19 -13.48 -3.38
CA PRO A 258 11.10 -14.52 -2.87
C PRO A 258 12.02 -14.03 -1.74
N PHE A 259 12.05 -12.72 -1.47
CA PHE A 259 12.94 -12.06 -0.51
C PHE A 259 12.23 -11.36 0.68
N PRO A 260 11.34 -12.04 1.45
CA PRO A 260 10.63 -11.39 2.55
C PRO A 260 11.56 -10.81 3.63
N LYS A 261 12.67 -11.47 3.99
CA LYS A 261 13.61 -10.96 4.99
C LYS A 261 14.32 -9.73 4.46
N VAL A 262 14.93 -9.76 3.28
CA VAL A 262 15.60 -8.57 2.70
C VAL A 262 14.62 -7.39 2.64
N LEU A 263 13.38 -7.60 2.20
CA LEU A 263 12.37 -6.53 2.20
C LEU A 263 12.00 -6.05 3.61
N GLY A 264 12.08 -6.90 4.63
CA GLY A 264 11.92 -6.49 6.02
C GLY A 264 13.04 -5.56 6.51
N TYR A 265 14.26 -5.71 6.00
CA TYR A 265 15.41 -4.90 6.41
C TYR A 265 15.50 -3.58 5.63
N ILE A 266 15.30 -3.61 4.30
CA ILE A 266 15.67 -2.46 3.45
C ILE A 266 14.56 -1.91 2.55
N CYS A 267 13.31 -2.36 2.68
CA CYS A 267 12.24 -1.83 1.84
C CYS A 267 12.04 -0.32 2.08
N SER A 268 11.88 0.43 0.98
CA SER A 268 11.53 1.86 0.99
C SER A 268 10.09 2.13 1.45
N HIS A 269 9.33 1.09 1.79
CA HIS A 269 8.05 1.18 2.50
C HIS A 269 7.06 2.21 1.94
N VAL A 270 6.99 2.36 0.62
CA VAL A 270 6.02 3.22 -0.10
C VAL A 270 4.56 2.89 0.25
N CYS A 271 4.29 1.68 0.75
CA CYS A 271 3.01 1.30 1.32
C CYS A 271 2.61 2.08 2.58
N GLU A 272 3.57 2.71 3.27
CA GLU A 272 3.36 3.51 4.47
C GLU A 272 3.07 4.98 4.15
N SER A 273 3.55 5.51 3.00
CA SER A 273 3.37 6.92 2.64
C SER A 273 1.90 7.29 2.43
N GLU A 274 1.15 6.40 1.79
CA GLU A 274 -0.29 6.57 1.53
C GLU A 274 -1.16 5.81 2.55
N CYS A 275 -0.58 5.37 3.68
CA CYS A 275 -1.36 4.64 4.69
C CYS A 275 -2.40 5.58 5.31
N ARG A 276 -3.70 5.25 5.17
CA ARG A 276 -4.82 6.04 5.74
C ARG A 276 -4.72 6.28 7.25
N ARG A 277 -3.94 5.47 7.98
CA ARG A 277 -3.67 5.70 9.41
C ARG A 277 -2.84 6.97 9.65
N GLY A 278 -2.02 7.39 8.68
CA GLY A 278 -1.24 8.63 8.72
C GLY A 278 -2.10 9.89 8.84
N GLU A 279 -3.31 9.89 8.29
CA GLU A 279 -4.27 10.99 8.49
C GLU A 279 -4.80 11.06 9.94
N VAL A 280 -4.81 9.92 10.64
CA VAL A 280 -5.30 9.83 12.04
C VAL A 280 -4.19 10.16 13.02
N ASN A 281 -3.03 9.52 12.88
CA ASN A 281 -1.81 9.87 13.60
C ASN A 281 -0.53 9.65 12.76
N GLU A 282 -0.05 8.40 12.71
CA GLU A 282 1.20 8.01 12.07
C GLU A 282 0.92 6.72 11.31
N PRO A 283 1.55 6.47 10.15
CA PRO A 283 1.33 5.24 9.40
C PRO A 283 1.68 3.99 10.22
N VAL A 284 1.13 2.84 9.79
CA VAL A 284 1.50 1.54 10.35
C VAL A 284 2.92 1.21 9.91
N SER A 285 3.72 0.62 10.80
CA SER A 285 5.09 0.16 10.57
C SER A 285 5.12 -1.15 9.79
N ILE A 286 4.58 -1.11 8.57
CA ILE A 286 4.37 -2.23 7.66
C ILE A 286 5.68 -2.96 7.35
N ARG A 287 6.80 -2.25 7.15
CA ARG A 287 8.13 -2.86 6.94
C ARG A 287 8.58 -3.68 8.14
N ASN A 288 8.44 -3.13 9.34
CA ASN A 288 8.89 -3.79 10.56
C ASN A 288 7.99 -4.98 10.92
N ILE A 289 6.68 -4.91 10.67
CA ILE A 289 5.78 -6.06 10.79
C ILE A 289 6.18 -7.18 9.82
N LYS A 290 6.51 -6.82 8.57
CA LYS A 290 7.00 -7.77 7.56
C LYS A 290 8.30 -8.45 8.00
N ARG A 291 9.27 -7.66 8.50
CA ARG A 291 10.52 -8.17 9.06
C ARG A 291 10.27 -9.18 10.18
N TYR A 292 9.44 -8.79 11.14
CA TYR A 292 9.09 -9.63 12.28
C TYR A 292 8.49 -10.98 11.84
N ALA A 293 7.55 -10.95 10.90
CA ALA A 293 6.96 -12.18 10.35
C ALA A 293 8.01 -13.05 9.63
N ALA A 294 8.88 -12.45 8.81
CA ALA A 294 9.88 -13.15 8.04
C ALA A 294 11.01 -13.75 8.90
N GLU A 295 11.35 -13.13 10.02
CA GLU A 295 12.36 -13.65 10.96
C GLU A 295 11.85 -14.85 11.78
N LYS A 296 10.54 -14.93 12.02
CA LYS A 296 9.89 -16.06 12.72
C LYS A 296 9.37 -17.15 11.77
N ASP A 297 9.55 -16.99 10.46
CA ASP A 297 9.12 -17.94 9.43
C ASP A 297 9.90 -19.26 9.52
N THR A 298 9.19 -20.36 9.81
CA THR A 298 9.76 -21.72 9.80
C THR A 298 9.67 -22.35 8.42
N GLY A 299 8.79 -21.83 7.56
CA GLY A 299 8.49 -22.35 6.23
C GLY A 299 7.28 -23.28 6.16
N LYS A 300 6.51 -23.39 7.24
CA LYS A 300 5.40 -24.34 7.39
C LYS A 300 4.40 -24.34 6.22
N TYR A 301 4.09 -23.17 5.64
CA TYR A 301 3.06 -23.05 4.60
C TYR A 301 3.58 -23.03 3.16
N TRP A 302 4.87 -22.70 2.93
CA TRP A 302 5.37 -22.45 1.57
C TRP A 302 6.50 -23.38 1.13
N LYS A 303 7.33 -23.89 2.04
CA LYS A 303 8.46 -24.76 1.68
C LYS A 303 7.94 -26.05 1.06
N GLY A 304 8.32 -26.31 -0.19
CA GLY A 304 7.90 -27.50 -0.94
C GLY A 304 6.42 -27.54 -1.34
N LYS A 305 5.68 -26.43 -1.21
CA LYS A 305 4.22 -26.37 -1.44
C LYS A 305 3.82 -25.43 -2.58
N GLY A 306 4.77 -24.94 -3.37
CA GLY A 306 4.51 -23.98 -4.44
C GLY A 306 4.26 -24.62 -5.79
N LYS A 307 3.77 -23.81 -6.73
CA LYS A 307 3.67 -24.20 -8.13
C LYS A 307 5.06 -24.63 -8.63
N GLN A 308 5.14 -25.82 -9.21
CA GLN A 308 6.30 -26.34 -9.94
C GLN A 308 5.76 -27.19 -11.09
N LEU A 309 5.77 -26.64 -12.30
CA LEU A 309 5.31 -27.33 -13.49
C LEU A 309 6.37 -28.34 -13.99
N PRO A 310 5.96 -29.35 -14.78
CA PRO A 310 6.88 -30.27 -15.44
C PRO A 310 7.86 -29.53 -16.35
N ASP A 311 9.04 -30.12 -16.56
CA ASP A 311 10.05 -29.50 -17.39
C ASP A 311 9.57 -29.34 -18.84
N THR A 312 9.68 -28.11 -19.35
CA THR A 312 9.23 -27.70 -20.68
C THR A 312 10.25 -28.01 -21.78
N GLY A 313 11.47 -28.37 -21.40
CA GLY A 313 12.62 -28.51 -22.32
C GLY A 313 13.20 -27.18 -22.81
N LYS A 314 12.64 -26.03 -22.40
CA LYS A 314 13.13 -24.70 -22.76
C LYS A 314 14.20 -24.20 -21.81
N SER A 315 15.15 -23.44 -22.35
CA SER A 315 16.35 -22.97 -21.67
C SER A 315 16.46 -21.44 -21.66
N ILE A 316 16.84 -20.87 -20.52
CA ILE A 316 16.89 -19.43 -20.30
C ILE A 316 18.21 -19.05 -19.62
N CYS A 317 18.89 -18.03 -20.16
CA CYS A 317 20.04 -17.42 -19.51
C CYS A 317 19.65 -16.06 -18.91
N VAL A 318 19.90 -15.88 -17.61
CA VAL A 318 19.70 -14.62 -16.89
C VAL A 318 21.07 -14.01 -16.60
N ALA A 319 21.38 -12.86 -17.19
CA ALA A 319 22.60 -12.11 -16.91
C ALA A 319 22.38 -11.16 -15.71
N GLY A 320 23.01 -11.48 -14.59
CA GLY A 320 22.94 -10.74 -13.32
C GLY A 320 22.12 -11.45 -12.25
N ALA A 321 22.73 -11.72 -11.10
CA ALA A 321 22.09 -12.33 -9.94
C ALA A 321 21.64 -11.29 -8.90
N GLY A 322 21.11 -10.15 -9.38
CA GLY A 322 20.44 -9.15 -8.55
C GLY A 322 18.99 -9.51 -8.23
N PRO A 323 18.25 -8.65 -7.50
CA PRO A 323 16.86 -8.93 -7.11
C PRO A 323 15.93 -9.19 -8.30
N ALA A 324 16.08 -8.45 -9.40
CA ALA A 324 15.29 -8.66 -10.62
C ALA A 324 15.59 -10.02 -11.27
N GLY A 325 16.86 -10.32 -11.53
CA GLY A 325 17.28 -11.56 -12.20
C GLY A 325 16.95 -12.81 -11.38
N LEU A 326 17.23 -12.79 -10.07
CA LEU A 326 16.90 -13.90 -9.17
C LEU A 326 15.39 -14.11 -9.02
N THR A 327 14.60 -13.03 -8.99
CA THR A 327 13.13 -13.13 -8.95
C THR A 327 12.60 -13.76 -10.23
N ALA A 328 13.08 -13.30 -11.39
CA ALA A 328 12.68 -13.87 -12.68
C ALA A 328 13.07 -15.35 -12.75
N ALA A 329 14.29 -15.69 -12.37
CA ALA A 329 14.78 -17.07 -12.37
C ALA A 329 13.94 -17.99 -11.46
N TYR A 330 13.55 -17.51 -10.28
CA TYR A 330 12.69 -18.24 -9.36
C TYR A 330 11.35 -18.61 -9.99
N TYR A 331 10.64 -17.66 -10.61
CA TYR A 331 9.34 -17.92 -11.21
C TYR A 331 9.43 -18.70 -12.53
N LEU A 332 10.43 -18.43 -13.38
CA LEU A 332 10.64 -19.17 -14.63
C LEU A 332 11.00 -20.63 -14.38
N ARG A 333 11.79 -20.92 -13.35
CA ARG A 333 12.09 -22.29 -12.96
C ARG A 333 10.81 -23.03 -12.50
N LYS A 334 9.91 -22.33 -11.80
CA LYS A 334 8.62 -22.87 -11.38
C LYS A 334 7.63 -23.12 -12.51
N GLN A 335 7.76 -22.41 -13.63
CA GLN A 335 7.02 -22.73 -14.87
C GLN A 335 7.62 -23.92 -15.63
N GLY A 336 8.68 -24.55 -15.11
CA GLY A 336 9.29 -25.74 -15.71
C GLY A 336 10.37 -25.43 -16.74
N HIS A 337 10.84 -24.19 -16.85
CA HIS A 337 12.00 -23.88 -17.69
C HIS A 337 13.31 -24.23 -16.99
N THR A 338 14.35 -24.55 -17.77
CA THR A 338 15.73 -24.64 -17.28
C THR A 338 16.32 -23.25 -17.23
N VAL A 339 16.70 -22.78 -16.05
CA VAL A 339 17.21 -21.41 -15.86
C VAL A 339 18.64 -21.43 -15.34
N LYS A 340 19.53 -20.77 -16.09
CA LYS A 340 20.91 -20.48 -15.68
C LYS A 340 21.08 -19.00 -15.42
N VAL A 341 21.61 -18.64 -14.26
CA VAL A 341 21.93 -17.27 -13.86
C VAL A 341 23.45 -17.10 -13.91
N ALA A 342 23.93 -16.17 -14.74
CA ALA A 342 25.33 -15.79 -14.83
C ALA A 342 25.58 -14.51 -14.02
N GLU A 343 26.42 -14.59 -12.99
CA GLU A 343 26.79 -13.47 -12.12
C GLU A 343 28.25 -13.10 -12.36
N ALA A 344 28.52 -11.82 -12.58
CA ALA A 344 29.85 -11.31 -12.87
C ALA A 344 30.77 -11.32 -11.64
N LEU A 345 30.21 -11.22 -10.44
CA LEU A 345 30.92 -11.15 -9.16
C LEU A 345 30.99 -12.52 -8.46
N PRO A 346 31.79 -12.66 -7.38
CA PRO A 346 31.98 -13.94 -6.71
C PRO A 346 30.73 -14.54 -6.06
N GLU A 347 29.76 -13.72 -5.68
CA GLU A 347 28.54 -14.13 -4.98
C GLU A 347 27.29 -13.45 -5.57
N ALA A 348 26.15 -14.15 -5.51
CA ALA A 348 24.87 -13.60 -5.92
C ALA A 348 24.29 -12.60 -4.91
N GLY A 349 23.40 -11.72 -5.38
CA GLY A 349 22.70 -10.70 -4.59
C GLY A 349 22.73 -9.31 -5.20
N GLY A 350 23.60 -9.06 -6.18
CA GLY A 350 23.74 -7.76 -6.86
C GLY A 350 23.91 -6.61 -5.86
N MET A 351 23.22 -5.48 -6.08
CA MET A 351 23.32 -4.31 -5.20
C MET A 351 22.87 -4.55 -3.76
N MET A 352 22.03 -5.57 -3.49
CA MET A 352 21.70 -5.92 -2.10
C MET A 352 22.94 -6.38 -1.33
N ARG A 353 23.87 -7.05 -2.00
CA ARG A 353 25.13 -7.54 -1.42
C ARG A 353 26.28 -6.55 -1.55
N TYR A 354 26.39 -5.89 -2.69
CA TYR A 354 27.58 -5.09 -3.02
C TYR A 354 27.39 -3.57 -2.88
N GLY A 355 26.15 -3.10 -2.76
CA GLY A 355 25.82 -1.68 -2.62
C GLY A 355 25.31 -1.34 -1.22
N ILE A 356 24.45 -2.17 -0.65
CA ILE A 356 23.88 -1.93 0.68
C ILE A 356 24.86 -2.37 1.76
N PRO A 357 25.21 -1.50 2.74
CA PRO A 357 26.11 -1.87 3.84
C PRO A 357 25.57 -2.99 4.73
N GLU A 358 26.49 -3.79 5.29
CA GLU A 358 26.15 -4.97 6.09
C GLU A 358 25.38 -4.64 7.38
N TYR A 359 25.63 -3.48 7.99
CA TYR A 359 24.90 -3.02 9.18
C TYR A 359 23.41 -2.76 8.92
N ARG A 360 23.00 -2.56 7.64
CA ARG A 360 21.59 -2.44 7.20
C ARG A 360 21.05 -3.76 6.67
N LEU A 361 21.86 -4.55 5.96
CA LEU A 361 21.46 -5.83 5.38
C LEU A 361 22.55 -6.89 5.57
N PRO A 362 22.43 -7.73 6.62
CA PRO A 362 23.40 -8.77 6.91
C PRO A 362 23.56 -9.77 5.75
N ARG A 363 24.81 -10.16 5.46
CA ARG A 363 25.13 -11.02 4.29
C ARG A 363 24.55 -12.43 4.39
N ASN A 364 24.41 -12.95 5.61
CA ASN A 364 23.78 -14.24 5.86
C ASN A 364 22.30 -14.24 5.46
N ILE A 365 21.57 -13.14 5.68
CA ILE A 365 20.15 -13.02 5.30
C ILE A 365 20.00 -13.10 3.78
N ILE A 366 20.88 -12.42 3.03
CA ILE A 366 20.89 -12.49 1.56
C ILE A 366 21.18 -13.92 1.11
N ALA A 367 22.22 -14.55 1.67
CA ALA A 367 22.61 -15.91 1.31
C ALA A 367 21.49 -16.93 1.58
N GLU A 368 20.82 -16.85 2.73
CA GLU A 368 19.69 -17.71 3.09
C GLU A 368 18.55 -17.63 2.06
N GLU A 369 18.15 -16.43 1.65
CA GLU A 369 17.04 -16.26 0.71
C GLU A 369 17.42 -16.62 -0.73
N ILE A 370 18.67 -16.41 -1.12
CA ILE A 370 19.18 -16.90 -2.42
C ILE A 370 19.17 -18.43 -2.43
N GLN A 371 19.57 -19.08 -1.34
CA GLN A 371 19.56 -20.54 -1.27
C GLN A 371 18.15 -21.11 -1.47
N VAL A 372 17.10 -20.43 -1.00
CA VAL A 372 15.70 -20.82 -1.26
C VAL A 372 15.39 -20.84 -2.76
N ILE A 373 15.94 -19.87 -3.52
CA ILE A 373 15.78 -19.78 -4.97
C ILE A 373 16.55 -20.90 -5.67
N LEU A 374 17.81 -21.12 -5.28
CA LEU A 374 18.65 -22.19 -5.85
C LEU A 374 18.04 -23.58 -5.60
N ASN A 375 17.42 -23.79 -4.44
CA ASN A 375 16.72 -25.03 -4.10
C ASN A 375 15.51 -25.34 -5.01
N GLN A 376 15.04 -24.39 -5.83
CA GLN A 376 14.03 -24.68 -6.89
C GLN A 376 14.65 -25.33 -8.13
N GLY A 377 15.98 -25.43 -8.22
CA GLY A 377 16.71 -25.94 -9.38
C GLY A 377 17.23 -24.85 -10.32
N VAL A 378 17.34 -23.60 -9.84
CA VAL A 378 18.04 -22.53 -10.59
C VAL A 378 19.55 -22.80 -10.54
N ILE A 379 20.21 -22.76 -11.69
CA ILE A 379 21.66 -22.98 -11.81
C ILE A 379 22.36 -21.63 -11.73
N LEU A 380 23.24 -21.43 -10.75
CA LEU A 380 24.02 -20.20 -10.59
C LEU A 380 25.47 -20.41 -11.01
N GLU A 381 25.98 -19.54 -11.86
CA GLU A 381 27.40 -19.46 -12.24
C GLU A 381 27.95 -18.08 -11.86
N THR A 382 28.81 -18.03 -10.84
CA THR A 382 29.48 -16.80 -10.42
C THR A 382 30.78 -16.59 -11.17
N ASN A 383 31.36 -15.38 -11.08
CA ASN A 383 32.54 -14.97 -11.84
C ASN A 383 32.40 -15.11 -13.37
N ARG A 384 31.17 -15.09 -13.89
CA ARG A 384 30.86 -15.17 -15.32
C ARG A 384 30.23 -13.87 -15.79
N ARG A 385 31.07 -12.95 -16.29
CA ARG A 385 30.60 -11.72 -16.93
C ARG A 385 30.08 -12.01 -18.34
N ILE A 386 28.88 -11.53 -18.64
CA ILE A 386 28.34 -11.54 -20.00
C ILE A 386 28.68 -10.23 -20.69
N GLU A 387 29.52 -10.29 -21.72
CA GLU A 387 29.90 -9.09 -22.51
C GLU A 387 29.03 -8.90 -23.75
N GLN A 388 28.58 -9.99 -24.37
CA GLN A 388 27.79 -9.96 -25.61
C GLN A 388 26.50 -10.77 -25.47
N PRO A 389 25.46 -10.21 -24.83
CA PRO A 389 24.22 -10.93 -24.56
C PRO A 389 23.52 -11.50 -25.79
N LEU A 390 23.63 -10.80 -26.92
CA LEU A 390 23.02 -11.21 -28.20
C LEU A 390 23.54 -12.57 -28.69
N THR A 391 24.78 -12.93 -28.34
CA THR A 391 25.35 -14.22 -28.73
C THR A 391 24.71 -15.39 -27.99
N LEU A 392 24.24 -15.15 -26.76
CA LEU A 392 23.59 -16.16 -25.92
C LEU A 392 22.25 -16.61 -26.50
N LYS A 393 21.60 -15.82 -27.36
CA LYS A 393 20.34 -16.21 -28.00
C LYS A 393 20.49 -17.45 -28.91
N LYS A 394 21.72 -17.75 -29.37
CA LYS A 394 22.04 -18.96 -30.13
C LYS A 394 22.12 -20.21 -29.24
N GLU A 395 22.37 -20.03 -27.95
CA GLU A 395 22.53 -21.10 -26.96
C GLU A 395 21.27 -21.35 -26.13
N TYR A 396 20.45 -20.31 -25.94
CA TYR A 396 19.26 -20.33 -25.08
C TYR A 396 18.01 -19.91 -25.84
N ASP A 397 16.86 -20.48 -25.48
CA ASP A 397 15.57 -20.11 -26.06
C ASP A 397 15.20 -18.66 -25.71
N ALA A 398 15.59 -18.16 -24.54
CA ALA A 398 15.46 -16.76 -24.15
C ALA A 398 16.64 -16.26 -23.30
N VAL A 399 16.88 -14.95 -23.33
CA VAL A 399 17.90 -14.27 -22.52
C VAL A 399 17.27 -13.12 -21.75
N LEU A 400 17.57 -13.00 -20.45
CA LEU A 400 17.15 -11.87 -19.63
C LEU A 400 18.36 -11.07 -19.15
N LEU A 401 18.35 -9.77 -19.41
CA LEU A 401 19.32 -8.79 -18.94
C LEU A 401 18.84 -8.14 -17.64
N ALA A 402 19.47 -8.52 -16.53
CA ALA A 402 19.20 -7.99 -15.19
C ALA A 402 20.49 -7.50 -14.51
N VAL A 403 21.36 -6.87 -15.31
CA VAL A 403 22.74 -6.49 -14.91
C VAL A 403 22.83 -5.28 -13.97
N GLY A 404 21.76 -4.50 -13.84
CA GLY A 404 21.69 -3.30 -12.99
C GLY A 404 22.66 -2.17 -13.36
N THR A 405 22.74 -1.16 -12.47
CA THR A 405 23.52 0.07 -12.65
C THR A 405 24.82 0.05 -11.84
N HIS A 406 25.81 -0.72 -12.30
CA HIS A 406 27.05 -0.99 -11.57
C HIS A 406 28.17 0.07 -11.70
N GLN A 407 27.91 1.22 -12.33
CA GLN A 407 28.88 2.29 -12.54
C GLN A 407 28.45 3.59 -11.86
N GLY A 408 29.29 4.15 -10.97
CA GLY A 408 29.07 5.46 -10.36
C GLY A 408 29.27 6.62 -11.33
N ILE A 409 28.66 7.77 -11.03
CA ILE A 409 28.79 8.99 -11.84
C ILE A 409 29.86 9.91 -11.25
N ARG A 410 30.79 10.37 -12.09
CA ARG A 410 31.77 11.41 -11.76
C ARG A 410 31.35 12.73 -12.41
N LEU A 411 31.16 13.78 -11.62
CA LEU A 411 30.84 15.09 -12.17
C LEU A 411 32.06 15.71 -12.86
N PRO A 412 31.88 16.40 -14.01
CA PRO A 412 32.97 17.02 -14.76
C PRO A 412 33.38 18.37 -14.15
N ILE A 413 33.69 18.39 -12.85
CA ILE A 413 34.18 19.57 -12.13
C ILE A 413 35.70 19.55 -12.03
N GLU A 414 36.30 20.73 -11.81
CA GLU A 414 37.74 20.85 -11.59
C GLU A 414 38.16 20.02 -10.36
N GLY A 415 39.33 19.37 -10.44
CA GLY A 415 39.83 18.46 -9.40
C GLY A 415 39.12 17.11 -9.31
N SER A 416 38.08 16.86 -10.12
CA SER A 416 37.30 15.62 -10.07
C SER A 416 38.09 14.34 -10.33
N LYS A 417 39.33 14.39 -10.85
CA LYS A 417 40.19 13.22 -11.11
C LYS A 417 41.39 13.12 -10.16
N LEU A 418 41.46 13.98 -9.13
CA LEU A 418 42.55 13.94 -8.16
C LEU A 418 42.55 12.60 -7.39
N PRO A 419 43.73 12.09 -7.01
CA PRO A 419 43.86 11.04 -6.00
C PRO A 419 43.12 11.43 -4.71
N GLY A 420 42.34 10.50 -4.14
CA GLY A 420 41.42 10.76 -3.02
C GLY A 420 39.96 10.97 -3.44
N VAL A 421 39.67 11.10 -4.75
CA VAL A 421 38.29 11.17 -5.25
C VAL A 421 37.76 9.79 -5.64
N LEU A 422 36.82 9.28 -4.86
CA LEU A 422 36.18 7.98 -5.01
C LEU A 422 34.78 8.09 -5.64
N LEU A 423 34.30 6.98 -6.20
CA LEU A 423 32.90 6.81 -6.60
C LEU A 423 32.18 5.92 -5.59
N ASN A 424 30.96 6.27 -5.24
CA ASN A 424 30.11 5.54 -4.29
C ASN A 424 30.10 4.01 -4.52
N ILE A 425 29.82 3.55 -5.73
CA ILE A 425 29.66 2.14 -6.04
C ILE A 425 30.98 1.37 -5.88
N ASP A 426 32.08 1.95 -6.35
CA ASP A 426 33.39 1.31 -6.23
C ASP A 426 33.82 1.25 -4.76
N PHE A 427 33.58 2.33 -4.00
CA PHE A 427 33.84 2.39 -2.56
C PHE A 427 33.03 1.33 -1.79
N LEU A 428 31.70 1.35 -1.91
CA LEU A 428 30.82 0.43 -1.18
C LEU A 428 31.05 -1.03 -1.58
N ARG A 429 31.35 -1.29 -2.85
CA ARG A 429 31.66 -2.64 -3.34
C ARG A 429 32.97 -3.15 -2.74
N LYS A 430 34.04 -2.35 -2.77
CA LYS A 430 35.34 -2.73 -2.16
C LYS A 430 35.17 -3.12 -0.69
N VAL A 431 34.50 -2.26 0.08
CA VAL A 431 34.23 -2.51 1.49
C VAL A 431 33.40 -3.80 1.67
N SER A 432 32.36 -3.97 0.86
CA SER A 432 31.51 -5.18 0.91
C SER A 432 32.23 -6.47 0.53
N MET A 433 33.32 -6.38 -0.25
CA MET A 433 34.18 -7.51 -0.62
C MET A 433 35.30 -7.76 0.40
N GLY A 434 35.35 -6.99 1.50
CA GLY A 434 36.41 -7.07 2.49
C GLY A 434 37.75 -6.50 2.00
N GLU A 435 37.74 -5.75 0.90
CA GLU A 435 38.91 -5.07 0.39
C GLU A 435 39.18 -3.79 1.19
N LYS A 436 40.45 -3.43 1.33
CA LYS A 436 40.83 -2.16 1.97
C LYS A 436 40.38 -0.99 1.08
N ALA A 437 39.51 -0.14 1.61
CA ALA A 437 39.19 1.13 0.99
C ALA A 437 40.16 2.20 1.51
N ASP A 438 40.87 2.87 0.61
CA ASP A 438 41.77 3.96 0.96
C ASP A 438 40.94 5.23 1.23
N ILE A 439 40.65 5.47 2.50
CA ILE A 439 40.04 6.71 3.00
C ILE A 439 40.98 7.35 4.01
N GLY A 440 40.96 8.68 4.09
CA GLY A 440 41.62 9.43 5.14
C GLY A 440 40.71 9.73 6.34
N GLU A 441 41.12 10.70 7.14
CA GLU A 441 40.45 11.10 8.38
C GLU A 441 39.27 12.06 8.12
N LYS A 442 39.38 12.91 7.09
CA LYS A 442 38.39 13.93 6.71
C LYS A 442 37.68 13.58 5.41
N VAL A 443 36.47 13.02 5.50
CA VAL A 443 35.71 12.54 4.36
C VAL A 443 34.56 13.49 4.04
N ILE A 444 34.39 13.85 2.75
CA ILE A 444 33.20 14.54 2.27
C ILE A 444 32.47 13.73 1.19
N VAL A 445 31.17 13.53 1.39
CA VAL A 445 30.29 12.83 0.45
C VAL A 445 29.41 13.84 -0.28
N LEU A 446 29.38 13.74 -1.61
CA LEU A 446 28.61 14.62 -2.48
C LEU A 446 27.36 13.89 -2.99
N GLY A 447 26.19 14.22 -2.45
CA GLY A 447 24.90 13.64 -2.82
C GLY A 447 23.88 13.64 -1.66
N GLY A 448 22.58 13.67 -1.98
CA GLY A 448 21.50 13.78 -0.99
C GLY A 448 20.66 12.51 -0.76
N GLY A 449 20.89 11.44 -1.52
CA GLY A 449 20.11 10.19 -1.45
C GLY A 449 20.65 9.16 -0.47
N ASN A 450 19.89 8.07 -0.23
CA ASN A 450 20.27 6.99 0.70
C ASN A 450 21.68 6.44 0.49
N VAL A 451 22.15 6.35 -0.76
CA VAL A 451 23.51 5.89 -1.07
C VAL A 451 24.59 6.83 -0.52
N ALA A 452 24.33 8.15 -0.47
CA ALA A 452 25.28 9.10 0.12
C ALA A 452 25.40 8.88 1.63
N PHE A 453 24.30 8.59 2.30
CA PHE A 453 24.29 8.24 3.72
C PHE A 453 24.97 6.89 3.98
N ASP A 454 24.76 5.90 3.11
CA ASP A 454 25.48 4.63 3.16
C ASP A 454 26.99 4.85 3.03
N CYS A 455 27.45 5.71 2.11
CA CYS A 455 28.86 6.06 1.98
C CYS A 455 29.40 6.77 3.24
N ALA A 456 28.69 7.77 3.74
CA ALA A 456 29.13 8.56 4.89
C ALA A 456 29.24 7.71 6.16
N ARG A 457 28.24 6.87 6.42
CA ARG A 457 28.22 5.97 7.59
C ARG A 457 29.22 4.83 7.44
N THR A 458 29.41 4.30 6.22
CA THR A 458 30.49 3.34 5.94
C THR A 458 31.87 3.95 6.20
N ALA A 459 32.10 5.21 5.82
CA ALA A 459 33.35 5.91 6.13
C ALA A 459 33.55 6.04 7.65
N ARG A 460 32.48 6.28 8.43
CA ARG A 460 32.53 6.24 9.90
C ARG A 460 32.95 4.87 10.42
N CYS A 461 32.35 3.79 9.90
CA CYS A 461 32.71 2.41 10.29
C CYS A 461 34.17 2.06 10.00
N LEU A 462 34.79 2.71 9.02
CA LEU A 462 36.19 2.54 8.65
C LEU A 462 37.15 3.45 9.45
N GLY A 463 36.64 4.26 10.37
CA GLY A 463 37.45 5.08 11.28
C GLY A 463 37.62 6.55 10.89
N ALA A 464 36.89 7.06 9.90
CA ALA A 464 36.93 8.49 9.58
C ALA A 464 36.42 9.34 10.77
N THR A 465 37.15 10.40 11.11
CA THR A 465 36.92 11.22 12.31
C THR A 465 36.01 12.41 12.01
N GLU A 466 36.20 13.06 10.86
CA GLU A 466 35.40 14.19 10.40
C GLU A 466 34.69 13.81 9.10
N ILE A 467 33.35 13.77 9.13
CA ILE A 467 32.55 13.33 7.99
C ILE A 467 31.52 14.39 7.67
N SER A 468 31.57 14.87 6.44
CA SER A 468 30.64 15.85 5.91
C SER A 468 29.85 15.25 4.74
N LEU A 469 28.60 15.66 4.61
CA LEU A 469 27.74 15.30 3.48
C LEU A 469 27.13 16.58 2.93
N ALA A 470 27.31 16.83 1.63
CA ALA A 470 26.79 18.01 0.95
C ALA A 470 25.88 17.61 -0.21
N CYS A 471 24.78 18.33 -0.38
CA CYS A 471 23.80 18.06 -1.43
C CYS A 471 23.15 19.34 -1.96
N LEU A 472 22.58 19.27 -3.17
CA LEU A 472 21.94 20.41 -3.84
C LEU A 472 20.56 20.70 -3.24
N GLU A 473 19.89 19.67 -2.75
CA GLU A 473 18.55 19.72 -2.20
C GLU A 473 18.53 20.42 -0.84
N SER A 474 17.43 21.10 -0.53
CA SER A 474 17.16 21.56 0.83
C SER A 474 16.90 20.37 1.75
N LEU A 475 17.06 20.56 3.06
CA LEU A 475 16.88 19.49 4.06
C LEU A 475 15.51 18.80 3.94
N ASP A 476 14.45 19.58 3.68
CA ASP A 476 13.07 19.06 3.57
C ASP A 476 12.80 18.28 2.27
N ASN A 477 13.63 18.49 1.24
CA ASN A 477 13.50 17.88 -0.08
C ASN A 477 14.59 16.85 -0.36
N MET A 478 15.39 16.47 0.64
CA MET A 478 16.42 15.45 0.46
C MET A 478 15.80 14.11 0.04
N PRO A 479 16.37 13.41 -0.96
CA PRO A 479 15.84 12.11 -1.39
C PRO A 479 16.03 10.97 -0.37
N ALA A 480 16.88 11.15 0.63
CA ALA A 480 17.14 10.14 1.65
C ALA A 480 15.98 9.98 2.64
N ASP A 481 15.84 8.78 3.18
CA ASP A 481 14.83 8.47 4.19
C ASP A 481 15.13 9.29 5.47
N LYS A 482 14.09 9.81 6.11
CA LYS A 482 14.23 10.62 7.34
C LYS A 482 15.00 9.88 8.45
N GLU A 483 14.84 8.56 8.51
CA GLU A 483 15.56 7.68 9.45
C GLU A 483 17.07 7.69 9.20
N GLU A 484 17.51 7.65 7.94
CA GLU A 484 18.94 7.68 7.57
C GLU A 484 19.56 9.04 7.89
N ILE A 485 18.84 10.13 7.61
CA ILE A 485 19.26 11.50 7.96
C ILE A 485 19.43 11.64 9.48
N GLN A 486 18.46 11.14 10.24
CA GLN A 486 18.48 11.22 11.71
C GLN A 486 19.62 10.39 12.30
N GLN A 487 19.79 9.13 11.85
CA GLN A 487 20.87 8.27 12.33
C GLN A 487 22.26 8.83 12.00
N ALA A 488 22.43 9.42 10.82
CA ALA A 488 23.70 10.05 10.45
C ALA A 488 24.04 11.25 11.34
N LYS A 489 23.05 12.10 11.68
CA LYS A 489 23.24 13.20 12.64
C LYS A 489 23.64 12.67 14.03
N GLU A 490 23.00 11.61 14.49
CA GLU A 490 23.33 10.95 15.76
C GLU A 490 24.75 10.37 15.78
N GLU A 491 25.25 9.92 14.63
CA GLU A 491 26.61 9.42 14.41
C GLU A 491 27.64 10.55 14.15
N GLY A 492 27.22 11.82 14.29
CA GLY A 492 28.07 13.00 14.18
C GLY A 492 28.50 13.34 12.75
N ILE A 493 27.70 12.97 11.75
CA ILE A 493 27.93 13.37 10.35
C ILE A 493 27.36 14.79 10.13
N ASN A 494 28.20 15.69 9.63
CA ASN A 494 27.82 17.06 9.34
C ASN A 494 27.08 17.14 8.00
N ILE A 495 25.81 17.57 8.02
CA ILE A 495 24.98 17.64 6.82
C ILE A 495 24.87 19.10 6.35
N TYR A 496 25.30 19.36 5.13
CA TYR A 496 25.26 20.65 4.45
C TYR A 496 24.27 20.62 3.29
N PRO A 497 22.96 20.82 3.55
CA PRO A 497 21.96 20.92 2.51
C PRO A 497 22.08 22.23 1.73
N ALA A 498 21.49 22.27 0.53
CA ALA A 498 21.49 23.43 -0.36
C ALA A 498 22.91 23.97 -0.64
N ARG A 499 23.78 23.09 -1.16
CA ARG A 499 25.19 23.36 -1.47
C ARG A 499 25.59 22.88 -2.86
N THR A 500 26.22 23.75 -3.64
CA THR A 500 26.78 23.42 -4.97
C THR A 500 28.16 22.81 -4.88
N PHE A 501 28.61 22.11 -5.92
CA PHE A 501 29.97 21.55 -5.99
C PHE A 501 30.77 22.35 -7.03
N GLU A 502 31.47 23.42 -6.62
CA GLU A 502 32.16 24.31 -7.56
C GLU A 502 33.46 23.68 -8.09
N LYS A 503 34.34 23.26 -7.17
CA LYS A 503 35.56 22.53 -7.50
C LYS A 503 36.06 21.70 -6.33
N ILE A 504 36.77 20.61 -6.64
CA ILE A 504 37.55 19.85 -5.67
C ILE A 504 38.96 20.44 -5.66
N THR A 505 39.45 20.85 -4.50
CA THR A 505 40.75 21.52 -4.38
C THR A 505 41.87 20.51 -4.16
N GLY A 506 43.07 20.84 -4.66
CA GLY A 506 44.27 20.02 -4.51
C GLY A 506 45.14 20.06 -5.76
N THR A 507 46.44 19.77 -5.59
CA THR A 507 47.39 19.65 -6.71
C THR A 507 47.74 18.19 -6.96
N GLU A 508 48.25 17.50 -5.94
CA GLU A 508 48.63 16.08 -6.01
C GLU A 508 47.58 15.16 -5.37
N ASN A 509 46.94 15.62 -4.31
CA ASN A 509 45.87 14.92 -3.60
C ASN A 509 44.75 15.90 -3.27
N VAL A 510 43.56 15.39 -3.03
CA VAL A 510 42.42 16.18 -2.54
C VAL A 510 42.77 16.87 -1.22
N THR A 511 42.41 18.15 -1.10
CA THR A 511 42.52 18.92 0.16
C THR A 511 41.18 19.47 0.64
N GLY A 512 40.12 19.39 -0.17
CA GLY A 512 38.79 19.87 0.16
C GLY A 512 37.91 20.11 -1.05
N VAL A 513 36.79 20.78 -0.82
CA VAL A 513 35.80 21.13 -1.84
C VAL A 513 35.28 22.54 -1.60
N ASP A 514 35.15 23.32 -2.68
CA ASP A 514 34.54 24.65 -2.67
C ASP A 514 33.05 24.55 -3.02
N PHE A 515 32.24 25.29 -2.27
CA PHE A 515 30.79 25.30 -2.35
C PHE A 515 30.26 26.73 -2.41
N MET A 516 29.06 26.88 -2.98
CA MET A 516 28.19 28.03 -2.79
C MET A 516 26.84 27.56 -2.23
N LYS A 517 26.11 28.46 -1.59
CA LYS A 517 24.73 28.17 -1.18
C LYS A 517 23.81 28.13 -2.41
N VAL A 518 22.88 27.18 -2.39
CA VAL A 518 21.82 27.04 -3.38
C VAL A 518 20.59 27.80 -2.90
N LYS A 519 20.11 28.74 -3.71
CA LYS A 519 18.87 29.48 -3.47
C LYS A 519 17.66 28.69 -3.99
N THR A 520 17.77 28.18 -5.22
CA THR A 520 16.76 27.29 -5.81
C THR A 520 17.44 26.17 -6.61
N PHE A 521 16.86 24.97 -6.53
CA PHE A 521 17.29 23.80 -7.30
C PHE A 521 16.06 23.13 -7.90
N THR A 522 16.06 22.99 -9.22
CA THR A 522 14.99 22.33 -9.98
C THR A 522 15.60 21.52 -11.12
N PHE A 523 14.80 20.64 -11.71
CA PHE A 523 15.14 19.98 -12.97
C PHE A 523 14.34 20.63 -14.09
N ASP A 524 14.97 20.89 -15.22
CA ASP A 524 14.26 21.33 -16.43
C ASP A 524 13.51 20.17 -17.10
N LYS A 525 12.88 20.45 -18.24
CA LYS A 525 12.08 19.48 -19.01
C LYS A 525 12.90 18.31 -19.55
N ASP A 526 14.22 18.48 -19.69
CA ASP A 526 15.16 17.47 -20.14
C ASP A 526 15.85 16.76 -18.96
N HIS A 527 15.33 16.94 -17.74
CA HIS A 527 15.88 16.43 -16.49
C HIS A 527 17.29 16.92 -16.16
N LYS A 528 17.69 18.09 -16.68
CA LYS A 528 18.95 18.72 -16.33
C LYS A 528 18.78 19.61 -15.10
N ALA A 529 19.76 19.52 -14.20
CA ALA A 529 19.82 20.34 -12.99
C ALA A 529 19.94 21.84 -13.34
N VAL A 530 18.99 22.63 -12.86
CA VAL A 530 18.98 24.10 -12.88
C VAL A 530 19.21 24.59 -11.45
N ILE A 531 20.32 25.28 -11.25
CA ILE A 531 20.78 25.72 -9.93
C ILE A 531 20.91 27.23 -9.92
N GLU A 532 20.15 27.91 -9.06
CA GLU A 532 20.32 29.32 -8.74
C GLU A 532 21.17 29.43 -7.47
N LYS A 533 22.31 30.11 -7.57
CA LYS A 533 23.27 30.27 -6.47
C LYS A 533 23.01 31.57 -5.70
N GLU A 534 23.30 31.57 -4.41
CA GLU A 534 23.34 32.80 -3.60
C GLU A 534 24.70 33.49 -3.82
N GLU A 535 24.69 34.74 -4.28
CA GLU A 535 25.92 35.52 -4.46
C GLU A 535 26.66 35.73 -3.13
N HIS A 536 27.99 35.79 -3.17
CA HIS A 536 28.85 36.02 -1.99
C HIS A 536 28.68 34.98 -0.85
N SER A 537 28.39 33.74 -1.22
CA SER A 537 28.16 32.62 -0.29
C SER A 537 29.22 31.51 -0.37
N GLU A 538 30.38 31.83 -0.94
CA GLU A 538 31.50 30.92 -1.12
C GLU A 538 32.02 30.42 0.24
N HIS A 539 32.23 29.11 0.33
CA HIS A 539 32.87 28.49 1.49
C HIS A 539 33.59 27.22 1.10
N HIS A 540 34.60 26.89 1.90
CA HIS A 540 35.47 25.75 1.71
C HIS A 540 35.24 24.73 2.83
N ILE A 541 35.20 23.44 2.48
CA ILE A 541 35.22 22.36 3.46
C ILE A 541 36.45 21.50 3.19
N GLU A 542 37.33 21.40 4.18
CA GLU A 542 38.53 20.57 4.12
C GLU A 542 38.17 19.09 4.10
N ALA A 543 38.84 18.33 3.24
CA ALA A 543 38.70 16.88 3.15
C ALA A 543 39.96 16.27 2.52
N ASP A 544 40.34 15.08 2.95
CA ASP A 544 41.37 14.26 2.28
C ASP A 544 40.75 13.26 1.29
N THR A 545 39.45 12.99 1.44
CA THR A 545 38.71 12.03 0.65
C THR A 545 37.39 12.63 0.20
N VAL A 546 37.10 12.57 -1.09
CA VAL A 546 35.81 13.02 -1.67
C VAL A 546 35.12 11.81 -2.29
N ILE A 547 33.86 11.57 -1.93
CA ILE A 547 33.06 10.47 -2.50
C ILE A 547 31.90 11.05 -3.29
N PHE A 548 31.88 10.80 -4.61
CA PHE A 548 30.71 11.13 -5.44
C PHE A 548 29.59 10.10 -5.23
N ALA A 549 28.44 10.56 -4.76
CA ALA A 549 27.21 9.79 -4.57
C ALA A 549 26.02 10.43 -5.31
N VAL A 550 26.26 10.93 -6.52
CA VAL A 550 25.32 11.72 -7.34
C VAL A 550 24.54 10.90 -8.38
N GLY A 551 24.63 9.58 -8.32
CA GLY A 551 23.89 8.67 -9.21
C GLY A 551 24.72 7.52 -9.75
N GLN A 552 24.08 6.70 -10.58
CA GLN A 552 24.62 5.47 -11.15
C GLN A 552 24.11 5.30 -12.58
N ARG A 553 24.85 4.55 -13.41
CA ARG A 553 24.47 4.23 -14.78
C ARG A 553 24.82 2.78 -15.13
N ASN A 554 24.26 2.32 -16.25
CA ASN A 554 24.57 1.01 -16.79
C ASN A 554 26.02 0.96 -17.27
N ALA A 555 26.66 -0.18 -17.05
CA ALA A 555 27.96 -0.48 -17.63
C ALA A 555 27.86 -1.06 -19.06
N MET A 556 26.65 -1.44 -19.49
CA MET A 556 26.36 -2.07 -20.77
C MET A 556 25.08 -1.49 -21.36
N GLU A 557 25.03 -1.30 -22.67
CA GLU A 557 23.81 -0.94 -23.38
C GLU A 557 22.82 -2.11 -23.35
N VAL A 558 21.55 -1.79 -23.11
CA VAL A 558 20.46 -2.76 -23.16
C VAL A 558 19.91 -2.72 -24.59
N PRO A 559 19.99 -3.82 -25.36
CA PRO A 559 19.43 -3.86 -26.70
C PRO A 559 17.92 -3.63 -26.66
N GLU A 560 17.44 -2.73 -27.50
CA GLU A 560 16.00 -2.54 -27.73
C GLU A 560 15.49 -3.51 -28.80
N ASP A 561 14.24 -3.96 -28.66
CA ASP A 561 13.47 -4.71 -29.67
C ASP A 561 14.18 -5.93 -30.30
N THR A 562 14.99 -6.65 -29.52
CA THR A 562 15.60 -7.89 -29.99
C THR A 562 14.78 -9.11 -29.58
N GLU A 563 14.34 -9.90 -30.57
CA GLU A 563 13.52 -11.08 -30.34
C GLU A 563 14.19 -12.09 -29.38
N GLY A 564 13.45 -12.49 -28.34
CA GLY A 564 13.90 -13.45 -27.34
C GLY A 564 14.97 -12.91 -26.38
N VAL A 565 15.26 -11.61 -26.41
CA VAL A 565 16.12 -10.91 -25.44
C VAL A 565 15.26 -9.91 -24.67
N PHE A 566 15.24 -10.05 -23.36
CA PHE A 566 14.45 -9.24 -22.43
C PHE A 566 15.37 -8.48 -21.49
N ALA A 567 14.85 -7.42 -20.87
CA ALA A 567 15.58 -6.66 -19.85
C ALA A 567 14.68 -6.30 -18.67
N ALA A 568 15.25 -6.27 -17.46
CA ALA A 568 14.50 -5.98 -16.25
C ALA A 568 15.35 -5.29 -15.17
N GLY A 569 14.65 -4.61 -14.26
CA GLY A 569 15.26 -3.95 -13.12
C GLY A 569 15.97 -2.65 -13.50
N ASP A 570 16.96 -2.28 -12.69
CA ASP A 570 17.61 -0.97 -12.78
C ASP A 570 18.33 -0.73 -14.11
N ALA A 571 18.65 -1.79 -14.85
CA ALA A 571 19.21 -1.69 -16.19
C ALA A 571 18.25 -0.99 -17.19
N VAL A 572 16.94 -1.01 -16.95
CA VAL A 572 15.94 -0.43 -17.86
C VAL A 572 15.53 0.96 -17.42
N TYR A 573 15.17 1.12 -16.15
CA TYR A 573 14.53 2.34 -15.65
C TYR A 573 15.44 3.20 -14.75
N GLY A 574 16.72 2.83 -14.61
CA GLY A 574 17.68 3.46 -13.68
C GLY A 574 17.55 2.93 -12.23
N THR A 575 18.34 3.48 -11.31
CA THR A 575 18.37 3.01 -9.92
C THR A 575 17.06 3.33 -9.19
N LYS A 576 16.38 2.29 -8.69
CA LYS A 576 15.20 2.45 -7.82
C LYS A 576 15.26 1.49 -6.62
N SER A 577 14.12 1.10 -6.06
CA SER A 577 14.06 0.24 -4.87
C SER A 577 14.13 -1.26 -5.20
N VAL A 578 14.61 -2.06 -4.24
CA VAL A 578 14.65 -3.54 -4.36
C VAL A 578 13.26 -4.14 -4.65
N VAL A 579 12.19 -3.60 -4.06
CA VAL A 579 10.82 -4.09 -4.32
C VAL A 579 10.36 -3.80 -5.76
N GLN A 580 10.82 -2.71 -6.38
CA GLN A 580 10.56 -2.44 -7.80
C GLN A 580 11.37 -3.38 -8.71
N ALA A 581 12.61 -3.70 -8.34
CA ALA A 581 13.40 -4.71 -9.05
C ALA A 581 12.72 -6.10 -8.99
N ILE A 582 12.15 -6.48 -7.84
CA ILE A 582 11.34 -7.71 -7.71
C ILE A 582 10.10 -7.64 -8.61
N ALA A 583 9.38 -6.52 -8.63
CA ALA A 583 8.23 -6.34 -9.52
C ALA A 583 8.62 -6.48 -11.01
N ALA A 584 9.73 -5.87 -11.42
CA ALA A 584 10.26 -6.01 -12.78
C ALA A 584 10.66 -7.44 -13.10
N GLY A 585 11.30 -8.16 -12.16
CA GLY A 585 11.63 -9.58 -12.33
C GLY A 585 10.40 -10.47 -12.47
N ARG A 586 9.31 -10.18 -11.75
CA ARG A 586 8.02 -10.86 -11.91
C ARG A 586 7.45 -10.63 -13.31
N ASN A 587 7.39 -9.39 -13.76
CA ASN A 587 6.86 -9.05 -15.09
C ASN A 587 7.70 -9.70 -16.19
N ALA A 588 9.03 -9.70 -16.05
CA ALA A 588 9.91 -10.38 -16.99
C ALA A 588 9.65 -11.90 -17.03
N ALA A 589 9.42 -12.54 -15.88
CA ALA A 589 9.07 -13.97 -15.85
C ALA A 589 7.76 -14.26 -16.59
N VAL A 590 6.72 -13.41 -16.39
CA VAL A 590 5.43 -13.55 -17.08
C VAL A 590 5.61 -13.46 -18.60
N GLU A 591 6.32 -12.44 -19.08
CA GLU A 591 6.48 -12.21 -20.53
C GLU A 591 7.39 -13.23 -21.19
N ILE A 592 8.46 -13.67 -20.52
CA ILE A 592 9.34 -14.73 -21.02
C ILE A 592 8.61 -16.08 -21.07
N ASP A 593 7.83 -16.44 -20.05
CA ASP A 593 7.04 -17.67 -20.03
C ASP A 593 6.04 -17.71 -21.21
N LYS A 594 5.28 -16.63 -21.41
CA LYS A 594 4.38 -16.48 -22.57
C LYS A 594 5.12 -16.61 -23.90
N TYR A 595 6.28 -15.95 -24.03
CA TYR A 595 7.11 -16.03 -25.23
C TYR A 595 7.54 -17.47 -25.54
N LEU A 596 7.79 -18.28 -24.51
CA LEU A 596 8.18 -19.69 -24.63
C LEU A 596 7.00 -20.65 -24.75
N GLY A 597 5.76 -20.14 -24.79
CA GLY A 597 4.53 -20.91 -24.98
C GLY A 597 3.76 -21.26 -23.69
N GLY A 598 4.15 -20.70 -22.54
CA GLY A 598 3.41 -20.78 -21.29
C GLY A 598 2.23 -19.80 -21.21
N ASP A 599 1.48 -19.84 -20.10
CA ASP A 599 0.32 -18.98 -19.87
C ASP A 599 0.67 -17.65 -19.16
N GLY A 600 1.89 -17.52 -18.65
CA GLY A 600 2.35 -16.39 -17.86
C GLY A 600 1.80 -16.35 -16.43
N ASP A 601 1.12 -17.40 -15.95
CA ASP A 601 0.55 -17.42 -14.61
C ASP A 601 1.60 -17.79 -13.56
N ILE A 602 2.24 -16.78 -12.99
CA ILE A 602 3.18 -16.92 -11.86
C ILE A 602 2.48 -16.76 -10.50
N SER A 603 1.16 -16.87 -10.43
CA SER A 603 0.43 -16.75 -9.17
C SER A 603 0.74 -17.92 -8.23
N GLU A 604 0.80 -17.60 -6.94
CA GLU A 604 1.06 -18.55 -5.86
C GLU A 604 0.02 -18.31 -4.77
N ARG A 605 -0.42 -19.40 -4.13
CA ARG A 605 -1.29 -19.36 -2.96
C ARG A 605 -0.72 -20.30 -1.91
N PHE A 606 -0.03 -19.73 -0.93
CA PHE A 606 0.63 -20.47 0.14
C PHE A 606 -0.14 -20.34 1.45
N ALA A 607 -0.60 -19.12 1.73
CA ALA A 607 -1.22 -18.83 3.00
C ALA A 607 -2.60 -19.49 3.08
N PRO A 608 -3.00 -19.97 4.27
CA PRO A 608 -4.37 -20.45 4.46
C PRO A 608 -5.37 -19.36 4.10
N GLU A 609 -6.55 -19.77 3.66
CA GLU A 609 -7.67 -18.84 3.50
C GLU A 609 -7.99 -18.22 4.86
N GLN A 610 -8.24 -16.91 4.83
CA GLN A 610 -8.61 -16.14 6.00
C GLN A 610 -9.90 -15.41 5.66
N SER A 611 -10.98 -15.76 6.35
CA SER A 611 -12.21 -14.99 6.37
C SER A 611 -12.10 -13.99 7.51
N PRO A 612 -11.70 -12.73 7.25
CA PRO A 612 -11.42 -11.82 8.33
C PRO A 612 -12.74 -11.44 9.03
N ASN A 613 -12.73 -11.46 10.36
CA ASN A 613 -13.92 -11.13 11.14
C ASN A 613 -14.32 -9.67 10.90
N PRO A 614 -15.54 -9.37 10.41
CA PRO A 614 -15.98 -7.99 10.23
C PRO A 614 -16.06 -7.23 11.56
N TRP A 615 -16.26 -7.93 12.68
CA TRP A 615 -16.25 -7.38 14.03
C TRP A 615 -14.82 -7.09 14.50
N ILE A 616 -14.44 -5.82 14.48
CA ILE A 616 -13.09 -5.35 14.87
C ILE A 616 -13.02 -4.87 16.32
N GLY A 617 -14.17 -4.63 16.96
CA GLY A 617 -14.28 -4.27 18.36
C GLY A 617 -13.79 -2.86 18.71
N LYS A 618 -14.09 -2.46 19.95
CA LYS A 618 -13.56 -1.25 20.58
C LYS A 618 -12.12 -1.48 21.05
N ILE A 619 -11.27 -0.47 20.86
CA ILE A 619 -9.95 -0.38 21.49
C ILE A 619 -9.90 1.00 22.14
N GLU A 620 -9.54 1.05 23.42
CA GLU A 620 -9.38 2.30 24.15
C GLU A 620 -8.24 3.14 23.56
N ASP A 621 -8.50 4.44 23.41
CA ASP A 621 -7.57 5.45 22.88
C ASP A 621 -6.99 5.06 21.50
N PHE A 622 -7.76 4.32 20.70
CA PHE A 622 -7.29 3.79 19.43
C PHE A 622 -6.70 4.84 18.48
N PRO A 623 -7.29 6.04 18.30
CA PRO A 623 -6.66 7.08 17.48
C PRO A 623 -5.31 7.58 18.02
N GLN A 624 -5.10 7.52 19.34
CA GLN A 624 -3.91 8.04 20.03
C GLN A 624 -2.75 7.03 20.10
N ILE A 625 -2.97 5.75 19.79
CA ILE A 625 -1.93 4.73 19.89
C ILE A 625 -0.71 5.12 19.04
N PRO A 626 0.46 5.40 19.66
CA PRO A 626 1.65 5.86 18.96
C PRO A 626 2.24 4.74 18.10
N ARG A 627 2.98 5.12 17.06
CA ARG A 627 3.73 4.15 16.26
C ARG A 627 4.82 3.50 17.11
N VAL A 628 4.94 2.17 17.00
CA VAL A 628 6.06 1.45 17.61
C VAL A 628 7.30 1.62 16.74
N THR A 629 8.38 2.09 17.35
CA THR A 629 9.68 2.26 16.71
C THR A 629 10.52 0.99 16.81
N SER A 630 11.50 0.84 15.91
CA SER A 630 12.46 -0.25 16.01
C SER A 630 13.44 -0.01 17.17
N LYS A 631 14.01 -1.11 17.69
CA LYS A 631 15.09 -1.05 18.66
C LYS A 631 16.41 -0.82 17.93
N ILE A 632 16.91 0.41 18.00
CA ILE A 632 18.17 0.82 17.38
C ILE A 632 19.26 0.88 18.45
N ILE A 633 20.46 0.37 18.16
CA ILE A 633 21.65 0.48 19.02
C ILE A 633 21.98 1.96 19.30
N ALA A 634 22.61 2.29 20.43
CA ALA A 634 23.05 3.66 20.72
C ALA A 634 24.19 4.13 19.78
N PRO A 635 24.25 5.42 19.38
CA PRO A 635 25.19 5.88 18.34
C PRO A 635 26.66 5.53 18.58
N LYS A 636 27.14 5.62 19.83
CA LYS A 636 28.52 5.25 20.20
C LYS A 636 28.88 3.79 19.91
N GLN A 637 27.90 2.89 19.91
CA GLN A 637 28.08 1.47 19.63
C GLN A 637 27.90 1.13 18.14
N ARG A 638 27.41 2.08 17.33
CA ARG A 638 27.33 1.95 15.86
C ARG A 638 28.66 2.30 15.19
N ALA A 639 29.47 3.13 15.85
CA ALA A 639 30.78 3.54 15.37
C ALA A 639 31.75 2.35 15.24
N ASP A 640 32.64 2.44 14.27
CA ASP A 640 33.80 1.55 14.09
C ASP A 640 33.47 0.05 13.91
N ASN A 641 32.24 -0.29 13.50
CA ASN A 641 31.87 -1.66 13.18
C ASN A 641 30.73 -1.74 12.14
N PHE A 642 30.59 -2.92 11.54
CA PHE A 642 29.53 -3.24 10.57
C PHE A 642 28.42 -4.12 11.18
N GLY A 643 28.34 -4.17 12.52
CA GLY A 643 27.33 -4.93 13.23
C GLY A 643 25.92 -4.40 12.95
N GLN A 644 24.92 -5.27 13.10
CA GLN A 644 23.52 -4.90 12.88
C GLN A 644 23.08 -3.79 13.84
N ILE A 645 22.55 -2.69 13.28
CA ILE A 645 22.18 -1.49 14.05
C ILE A 645 20.70 -1.51 14.48
N ASP A 646 19.82 -1.99 13.60
CA ASP A 646 18.36 -2.04 13.82
C ASP A 646 17.90 -3.48 14.09
N TYR A 647 17.25 -3.73 15.22
CA TYR A 647 16.71 -5.05 15.63
C TYR A 647 15.19 -5.19 15.44
N GLY A 648 14.55 -4.26 14.73
CA GLY A 648 13.11 -4.28 14.46
C GLY A 648 12.27 -4.07 15.71
N ILE A 649 11.02 -4.54 15.65
CA ILE A 649 10.06 -4.45 16.75
C ILE A 649 10.18 -5.69 17.63
N CYS A 650 10.15 -5.51 18.96
CA CYS A 650 10.25 -6.62 19.90
C CYS A 650 8.95 -7.44 20.02
N ASP A 651 9.05 -8.67 20.53
CA ASP A 651 7.92 -9.59 20.72
C ASP A 651 6.78 -8.98 21.57
N GLY A 652 7.09 -8.10 22.53
CA GLY A 652 6.10 -7.43 23.38
C GLY A 652 5.29 -6.34 22.67
N ASP A 653 5.87 -5.68 21.65
CA ASP A 653 5.25 -4.52 21.00
C ASP A 653 4.66 -4.83 19.62
N ILE A 654 4.98 -5.98 19.00
CA ILE A 654 4.45 -6.31 17.67
C ILE A 654 2.91 -6.40 17.65
N CYS A 655 2.31 -6.91 18.73
CA CYS A 655 0.86 -6.97 18.87
C CYS A 655 0.26 -5.56 18.98
N ARG A 656 0.96 -4.60 19.62
CA ARG A 656 0.52 -3.21 19.72
C ARG A 656 0.56 -2.53 18.35
N GLU A 657 1.64 -2.73 17.59
CA GLU A 657 1.78 -2.13 16.26
C GLU A 657 0.76 -2.69 15.25
N THR A 658 0.59 -4.01 15.21
CA THR A 658 -0.38 -4.66 14.31
C THR A 658 -1.83 -4.26 14.61
N GLN A 659 -2.15 -4.00 15.88
CA GLN A 659 -3.48 -3.53 16.28
C GLN A 659 -3.86 -2.17 15.70
N ARG A 660 -2.88 -1.29 15.41
CA ARG A 660 -3.10 0.06 14.86
C ARG A 660 -3.68 0.06 13.44
N CYS A 661 -3.56 -1.05 12.71
CA CYS A 661 -4.12 -1.17 11.36
C CYS A 661 -5.64 -0.91 11.37
N LEU A 662 -6.10 -0.03 10.46
CA LEU A 662 -7.52 0.34 10.33
C LEU A 662 -8.36 -0.77 9.67
N GLN A 663 -7.73 -1.82 9.13
CA GLN A 663 -8.39 -2.92 8.40
C GLN A 663 -9.23 -2.39 7.21
N CYS A 664 -8.64 -1.50 6.41
CA CYS A 664 -9.35 -0.78 5.33
C CYS A 664 -9.99 -1.72 4.29
N ASP A 665 -9.39 -2.88 4.07
CA ASP A 665 -9.86 -3.93 3.17
C ASP A 665 -11.20 -4.54 3.59
N LEU A 666 -11.52 -4.54 4.89
CA LEU A 666 -12.80 -5.03 5.37
C LEU A 666 -13.98 -4.23 4.82
N ARG A 667 -13.76 -2.98 4.40
CA ARG A 667 -14.80 -2.16 3.76
C ARG A 667 -15.22 -2.74 2.41
N LEU A 668 -14.30 -3.36 1.67
CA LEU A 668 -14.58 -3.96 0.36
C LEU A 668 -15.49 -5.19 0.47
N GLN A 669 -15.62 -5.76 1.66
CA GLN A 669 -16.49 -6.90 1.96
C GLN A 669 -17.92 -6.49 2.33
N ILE A 670 -18.19 -5.19 2.46
CA ILE A 670 -19.55 -4.69 2.70
C ILE A 670 -20.24 -4.63 1.34
N GLU A 671 -21.23 -5.49 1.16
CA GLU A 671 -22.09 -5.50 -0.04
C GLU A 671 -22.71 -4.12 -0.29
N ASP A 672 -22.84 -3.73 -1.55
CA ASP A 672 -23.54 -2.51 -1.93
C ASP A 672 -25.07 -2.74 -1.84
N ALA A 673 -25.83 -1.70 -1.51
CA ALA A 673 -27.28 -1.78 -1.47
C ALA A 673 -27.87 -2.01 -2.87
N GLN A 674 -28.93 -2.81 -2.95
CA GLN A 674 -29.61 -3.10 -4.21
C GLN A 674 -30.56 -1.96 -4.60
N LEU A 675 -30.41 -1.45 -5.82
CA LEU A 675 -31.19 -0.32 -6.32
C LEU A 675 -32.28 -0.77 -7.28
N TRP A 676 -33.40 -0.04 -7.31
CA TRP A 676 -34.54 -0.31 -8.20
C TRP A 676 -34.14 -0.53 -9.67
N ASN A 677 -33.24 0.30 -10.20
CA ASN A 677 -32.82 0.23 -11.60
C ASN A 677 -32.16 -1.11 -11.96
N GLN A 678 -31.51 -1.77 -10.99
CA GLN A 678 -30.94 -3.11 -11.16
C GLN A 678 -32.00 -4.21 -11.33
N PHE A 679 -33.24 -3.95 -10.89
CA PHE A 679 -34.37 -4.85 -11.07
C PHE A 679 -35.17 -4.53 -12.34
N ALA A 680 -35.21 -3.27 -12.76
CA ALA A 680 -35.87 -2.87 -14.00
C ALA A 680 -35.22 -3.52 -15.24
N GLU A 681 -33.89 -3.65 -15.26
CA GLU A 681 -33.16 -4.35 -16.33
C GLU A 681 -33.42 -5.87 -16.36
N ARG A 682 -33.78 -6.48 -15.22
CA ARG A 682 -34.12 -7.91 -15.10
C ARG A 682 -35.56 -8.24 -15.48
N GLN A 683 -36.41 -7.23 -15.63
CA GLN A 683 -37.79 -7.38 -16.10
C GLN A 683 -37.95 -7.06 -17.60
N GLY A 684 -36.83 -7.02 -18.33
CA GLY A 684 -36.82 -6.99 -19.79
C GLY A 684 -37.11 -8.38 -20.40
N GLU A 685 -38.31 -8.91 -20.13
CA GLU A 685 -39.08 -9.84 -20.98
C GLU A 685 -40.57 -9.47 -20.92
#